data_AF-A0A4R0JN04-F1
#
_entry.id   AF-A0A4R0JN04-F1
#
_cell.length_a   1.000
_cell.length_b   1.000
_cell.length_c   1.000
_cell.angle_alpha   90.00
_cell.angle_beta   90.00
_cell.angle_gamma   90.00
#
_symmetry.space_group_name_H-M   'P 1'
#
loop_
_entity.id
_entity.type
_entity.pdbx_description
1 polymer ?
#
loop_
_entity_poly.entity_id
_entity_poly.type
_entity_poly.pdbx_seq_one_letter_code
_entity_poly.pdbx_strand_id
1 'polypeptide(L)'
;MKRSLPWLLPFLVAVIGLLSVDVGPGPIVKYAVYFALATALPGTLLLRAAWRSTGNWAEDLGLGAVVGATWQLIGWALFTALGWQRWLIVWPLLVLIAFASVRRLRGCWRIADPKPLPVAWTWALAVSAAVMVGATTVGVLAYHPMPPDGSAYYPDLLYHLSLVNELTRSVPPELPQVVGERLEYHWFANADMAGAVDITRLTPMVVLFRLWLLPWLVVVLLVCATLARIVSRTWWTGLLAAIALAAPQLYLFFDTSVNLAPPVTFLSPSQTFGLVACVTAAVFLIELLFRNAGGWLWVVVIAVAIVGGGSKPTVLPLLVGGVGLAAVFLLVTTRRVPRRIIVAGVVLVAVGAGTLLTVAGSTNGSRLQFLAVLKSLPVYTAATGDTTPPGEGGLILPALAHGAVIGTLTLLLAVLLTLQAMAWAGFGVAGRRDPVAWFLLGAMIAGWAGYLLIDHPSVSESYFIYTTAPFSLAAAGWFAAVSVRAAERPIPVAVTAFVVSVVCAGLLVWARGVPAASRGRQLWLSTRVLLVVLALTVVLLLVWRLFFRQAGGGLLVVLMLLAISPISSFLQSAAHGDTERSQTHRAPHWWVYRDEAMAALWLEKHSAPTDVVATNTWCRPAGRQTPGCDARGYLVTGIAGRRTLMEGWAYTNQAMAEQGVGGRRYTEQPSPWPERVALTTETLATPTPDRLRRLRDEYDVRWLYADARDGTVSAELDRLATLRHSIGKVRIYDLGE
;
A
#
# COMPACT_ATOMS: atom_id res chain seq x y z
N MET A 1 -33.43 4.95 8.27
CA MET A 1 -33.29 3.48 8.47
C MET A 1 -33.05 2.71 7.17
N LYS A 2 -33.92 2.77 6.14
CA LYS A 2 -33.78 1.97 4.90
C LYS A 2 -32.41 2.09 4.17
N ARG A 3 -31.73 3.23 4.29
CA ARG A 3 -30.42 3.50 3.65
C ARG A 3 -29.21 3.28 4.56
N SER A 4 -29.41 3.20 5.86
CA SER A 4 -28.34 2.91 6.82
C SER A 4 -28.21 1.41 7.07
N LEU A 5 -29.31 0.66 6.93
CA LEU A 5 -29.37 -0.79 7.09
C LEU A 5 -28.30 -1.56 6.30
N PRO A 6 -28.01 -1.25 5.01
CA PRO A 6 -27.01 -1.99 4.25
C PRO A 6 -25.61 -1.92 4.88
N TRP A 7 -25.25 -0.82 5.53
CA TRP A 7 -23.95 -0.62 6.14
C TRP A 7 -23.71 -1.46 7.40
N LEU A 8 -24.76 -2.07 7.95
CA LEU A 8 -24.59 -3.09 8.99
C LEU A 8 -23.89 -4.33 8.44
N LEU A 9 -24.05 -4.66 7.16
CA LEU A 9 -23.43 -5.84 6.55
C LEU A 9 -21.89 -5.83 6.64
N PRO A 10 -21.16 -4.84 6.09
CA PRO A 10 -19.70 -4.81 6.20
C PRO A 10 -19.23 -4.69 7.65
N PHE A 11 -20.00 -4.03 8.53
CA PHE A 11 -19.68 -3.96 9.95
C PHE A 11 -19.78 -5.34 10.63
N LEU A 12 -20.87 -6.08 10.43
CA LEU A 12 -21.04 -7.43 10.96
C LEU A 12 -19.99 -8.39 10.41
N VAL A 13 -19.68 -8.31 9.11
CA VAL A 13 -18.61 -9.10 8.51
C VAL A 13 -17.24 -8.75 9.12
N ALA A 14 -16.94 -7.47 9.38
CA ALA A 14 -15.73 -7.07 10.08
C ALA A 14 -15.65 -7.68 11.49
N VAL A 15 -16.74 -7.57 12.27
CA VAL A 15 -16.80 -8.09 13.65
C VAL A 15 -16.63 -9.61 13.67
N ILE A 16 -17.39 -10.34 12.85
CA ILE A 16 -17.31 -11.80 12.77
C ILE A 16 -15.92 -12.23 12.27
N GLY A 17 -15.40 -11.58 11.23
CA GLY A 17 -14.08 -11.87 10.69
C GLY A 17 -12.96 -11.64 11.71
N LEU A 18 -12.98 -10.52 12.44
CA LEU A 18 -12.00 -10.22 13.50
C LEU A 18 -12.08 -11.20 14.67
N LEU A 19 -13.29 -11.58 15.10
CA LEU A 19 -13.48 -12.61 16.12
C LEU A 19 -12.92 -13.96 15.66
N SER A 20 -12.98 -14.28 14.36
CA SER A 20 -12.43 -15.51 13.80
C SER A 20 -10.89 -15.57 13.72
N VAL A 21 -10.21 -14.43 13.90
CA VAL A 21 -8.73 -14.32 13.90
C VAL A 21 -8.21 -13.84 15.27
N ASP A 22 -8.88 -14.27 16.33
CA ASP A 22 -8.54 -14.11 17.75
C ASP A 22 -8.47 -12.66 18.27
N VAL A 23 -9.28 -11.76 17.69
CA VAL A 23 -9.42 -10.39 18.21
C VAL A 23 -10.62 -10.32 19.14
N GLY A 24 -10.38 -10.05 20.43
CA GLY A 24 -11.46 -9.88 21.41
C GLY A 24 -12.40 -8.69 21.09
N PRO A 25 -13.63 -8.67 21.63
CA PRO A 25 -14.62 -7.63 21.36
C PRO A 25 -14.19 -6.23 21.83
N GLY A 26 -13.41 -6.14 22.91
CA GLY A 26 -12.91 -4.88 23.46
C GLY A 26 -12.08 -4.06 22.44
N PRO A 27 -10.99 -4.61 21.89
CA PRO A 27 -10.24 -3.98 20.80
C PRO A 27 -11.09 -3.58 19.60
N ILE A 28 -12.03 -4.43 19.17
CA ILE A 28 -12.93 -4.14 18.04
C ILE A 28 -13.76 -2.88 18.32
N VAL A 29 -14.45 -2.84 19.46
CA VAL A 29 -15.28 -1.69 19.84
C VAL A 29 -14.44 -0.43 19.99
N LYS A 30 -13.30 -0.53 20.69
CA LYS A 30 -12.41 0.60 20.95
C LYS A 30 -11.89 1.23 19.65
N TYR A 31 -11.47 0.39 18.71
CA TYR A 31 -10.96 0.86 17.43
C TYR A 31 -12.08 1.40 16.52
N ALA A 32 -13.26 0.76 16.52
CA ALA A 32 -14.41 1.26 15.77
C ALA A 32 -14.86 2.65 16.27
N VAL A 33 -14.90 2.85 17.60
CA VAL A 33 -15.21 4.14 18.23
C VAL A 33 -14.15 5.18 17.90
N TYR A 34 -12.87 4.82 17.98
CA TYR A 34 -11.76 5.68 17.58
C TYR A 34 -11.90 6.11 16.12
N PHE A 35 -12.02 5.17 15.18
CA PHE A 35 -12.09 5.52 13.76
C PHE A 35 -13.31 6.40 13.46
N ALA A 36 -14.46 6.12 14.10
CA ALA A 36 -15.68 6.91 13.91
C ALA A 36 -15.56 8.33 14.49
N LEU A 37 -15.08 8.48 15.74
CA LEU A 37 -15.15 9.73 16.49
C LEU A 37 -13.85 10.56 16.48
N ALA A 38 -12.70 9.93 16.24
CA ALA A 38 -11.41 10.62 16.17
C ALA A 38 -10.98 10.91 14.72
N THR A 39 -11.39 10.07 13.77
CA THR A 39 -10.96 10.19 12.37
C THR A 39 -12.10 10.62 11.45
N ALA A 40 -13.10 9.77 11.23
CA ALA A 40 -14.13 9.98 10.21
C ALA A 40 -15.02 11.19 10.49
N LEU A 41 -15.59 11.30 11.69
CA LEU A 41 -16.51 12.38 12.03
C LEU A 41 -15.82 13.76 12.08
N PRO A 42 -14.71 13.97 12.82
CA PRO A 42 -13.99 15.25 12.79
C PRO A 42 -13.56 15.63 11.37
N GLY A 43 -13.07 14.66 10.60
CA GLY A 43 -12.68 14.87 9.22
C GLY A 43 -13.82 15.28 8.29
N THR A 44 -15.00 14.65 8.41
CA THR A 44 -16.20 15.06 7.66
C THR A 44 -16.66 16.48 8.05
N LEU A 45 -16.56 16.85 9.33
CA LEU A 45 -16.90 18.19 9.80
C LEU A 45 -15.94 19.25 9.23
N LEU A 46 -14.63 19.00 9.30
CA LEU A 46 -13.58 19.85 8.73
C LEU A 46 -13.73 20.00 7.21
N LEU A 47 -14.00 18.89 6.51
CA LEU A 47 -14.27 18.88 5.06
C LEU A 47 -15.45 19.80 4.71
N ARG A 48 -16.57 19.66 5.43
CA ARG A 48 -17.79 20.45 5.18
C ARG A 48 -17.59 21.94 5.52
N ALA A 49 -16.76 22.27 6.50
CA ALA A 49 -16.42 23.64 6.84
C ALA A 49 -15.49 24.29 5.79
N ALA A 50 -14.51 23.54 5.29
CA ALA A 50 -13.54 24.05 4.32
C ALA A 50 -14.08 24.10 2.87
N TRP A 51 -15.01 23.23 2.53
CA TRP A 51 -15.55 23.11 1.17
C TRP A 51 -17.09 23.05 1.13
N ARG A 52 -17.67 21.86 1.27
CA ARG A 52 -19.11 21.58 1.32
C ARG A 52 -19.35 20.07 1.52
N SER A 53 -20.61 19.71 1.73
CA SER A 53 -21.08 18.32 1.56
C SER A 53 -21.28 17.99 0.08
N THR A 54 -21.08 16.73 -0.30
CA THR A 54 -21.47 16.22 -1.63
C THR A 54 -22.99 15.98 -1.74
N GLY A 55 -23.71 16.09 -0.62
CA GLY A 55 -25.12 15.76 -0.49
C GLY A 55 -25.38 14.30 -0.07
N ASN A 56 -24.33 13.49 0.12
CA ASN A 56 -24.45 12.08 0.49
C ASN A 56 -23.46 11.70 1.61
N TRP A 57 -23.96 11.05 2.67
CA TRP A 57 -23.14 10.70 3.84
C TRP A 57 -21.97 9.77 3.52
N ALA A 58 -22.16 8.77 2.66
CA ALA A 58 -21.10 7.80 2.38
C ALA A 58 -19.88 8.46 1.71
N GLU A 59 -20.10 9.42 0.82
CA GLU A 59 -19.01 10.15 0.16
C GLU A 59 -18.36 11.16 1.10
N ASP A 60 -19.16 11.89 1.87
CA ASP A 60 -18.69 12.80 2.91
C ASP A 60 -17.86 12.08 3.99
N LEU A 61 -18.21 10.83 4.33
CA LEU A 61 -17.45 9.99 5.26
C LEU A 61 -16.17 9.45 4.62
N GLY A 62 -16.20 9.04 3.34
CA GLY A 62 -15.01 8.58 2.63
C GLY A 62 -13.97 9.68 2.48
N LEU A 63 -14.35 10.82 1.89
CA LEU A 63 -13.47 11.99 1.76
C LEU A 63 -13.11 12.57 3.13
N GLY A 64 -14.08 12.61 4.04
CA GLY A 64 -13.91 13.11 5.41
C GLY A 64 -12.90 12.29 6.20
N ALA A 65 -12.92 10.96 6.13
CA ALA A 65 -11.96 10.11 6.84
C ALA A 65 -10.50 10.42 6.43
N VAL A 66 -10.24 10.70 5.15
CA VAL A 66 -8.90 11.09 4.68
C VAL A 66 -8.51 12.47 5.21
N VAL A 67 -9.43 13.44 5.24
CA VAL A 67 -9.20 14.75 5.88
C VAL A 67 -8.97 14.59 7.39
N GLY A 68 -9.70 13.68 8.03
CA GLY A 68 -9.59 13.35 9.44
C GLY A 68 -8.24 12.76 9.79
N ALA A 69 -7.75 11.78 9.03
CA ALA A 69 -6.41 11.22 9.21
C ALA A 69 -5.32 12.26 8.93
N THR A 70 -5.52 13.12 7.93
CA THR A 70 -4.61 14.26 7.67
C THR A 70 -4.53 15.20 8.87
N TRP A 71 -5.68 15.53 9.47
CA TRP A 71 -5.74 16.34 10.68
C TRP A 71 -5.13 15.61 11.89
N GLN A 72 -5.37 14.30 12.01
CA GLN A 72 -4.82 13.48 13.08
C GLN A 72 -3.29 13.41 13.02
N LEU A 73 -2.70 13.31 11.83
CA LEU A 73 -1.23 13.31 11.67
C LEU A 73 -0.59 14.62 12.16
N ILE A 74 -1.26 15.76 12.00
CA ILE A 74 -0.81 17.03 12.59
C ILE A 74 -0.81 16.94 14.12
N GLY A 75 -1.92 16.44 14.70
CA GLY A 75 -2.03 16.24 16.13
C GLY A 75 -0.98 15.25 16.66
N TRP A 76 -0.80 14.12 15.98
CA TRP A 76 0.22 13.14 16.31
C TRP A 76 1.61 13.78 16.33
N ALA A 77 2.00 14.49 15.27
CA ALA A 77 3.32 15.13 15.21
C ALA A 77 3.52 16.14 16.36
N LEU A 78 2.51 16.97 16.66
CA LEU A 78 2.60 17.94 17.75
C LEU A 78 2.69 17.28 19.13
N PHE A 79 1.83 16.30 19.40
CA PHE A 79 1.78 15.64 20.71
C PHE A 79 2.99 14.74 20.92
N THR A 80 3.50 14.08 19.88
CA THR A 80 4.74 13.30 19.95
C THR A 80 5.95 14.20 20.17
N ALA A 81 6.05 15.34 19.48
CA ALA A 81 7.14 16.29 19.67
C ALA A 81 7.18 16.87 21.10
N LEU A 82 6.01 17.01 21.74
CA LEU A 82 5.87 17.52 23.11
C LEU A 82 5.98 16.41 24.19
N GLY A 83 6.11 15.14 23.81
CA GLY A 83 6.05 14.01 24.76
C GLY A 83 4.68 13.83 25.42
N TRP A 84 3.61 14.30 24.77
CA TRP A 84 2.23 14.30 25.26
C TRP A 84 1.35 13.26 24.55
N GLN A 85 1.91 12.23 23.95
CA GLN A 85 1.18 11.16 23.23
C GLN A 85 0.02 10.58 24.08
N ARG A 86 0.17 10.61 25.41
CA ARG A 86 -0.88 10.22 26.37
C ARG A 86 -2.20 11.00 26.25
N TRP A 87 -2.14 12.22 25.72
CA TRP A 87 -3.25 13.16 25.62
C TRP A 87 -3.75 13.39 24.19
N LEU A 88 -3.25 12.64 23.21
CA LEU A 88 -3.61 12.84 21.79
C LEU A 88 -5.12 12.78 21.54
N ILE A 89 -5.91 12.08 22.38
CA ILE A 89 -7.38 12.08 22.32
C ILE A 89 -8.00 13.48 22.43
N VAL A 90 -7.33 14.44 23.07
CA VAL A 90 -7.79 15.83 23.16
C VAL A 90 -7.87 16.48 21.78
N TRP A 91 -6.97 16.13 20.86
CA TRP A 91 -6.89 16.72 19.52
C TRP A 91 -8.20 16.60 18.70
N PRO A 92 -8.77 15.40 18.48
CA PRO A 92 -10.07 15.28 17.83
C PRO A 92 -11.22 15.84 18.67
N LEU A 93 -11.16 15.77 20.01
CA LEU A 93 -12.18 16.34 20.89
C LEU A 93 -12.31 17.86 20.73
N LEU A 94 -11.19 18.57 20.56
CA LEU A 94 -11.20 20.01 20.29
C LEU A 94 -12.01 20.35 19.03
N VAL A 95 -11.89 19.54 17.97
CA VAL A 95 -12.70 19.72 16.75
C VAL A 95 -14.18 19.50 17.05
N LEU A 96 -14.52 18.39 17.70
CA LEU A 96 -15.92 18.09 18.02
C LEU A 96 -16.55 19.18 18.90
N ILE A 97 -15.84 19.64 19.93
CA ILE A 97 -16.27 20.70 20.84
C ILE A 97 -16.42 22.03 20.09
N ALA A 98 -15.46 22.40 19.23
CA ALA A 98 -15.54 23.62 18.43
C ALA A 98 -16.78 23.61 17.52
N PHE A 99 -17.03 22.49 16.83
CA PHE A 99 -18.18 22.34 15.94
C PHE A 99 -19.53 22.25 16.68
N ALA A 100 -19.53 21.76 17.93
CA ALA A 100 -20.73 21.78 18.77
C ALA A 100 -21.00 23.19 19.35
N SER A 101 -19.95 23.92 19.72
CA SER A 101 -20.06 25.19 20.45
C SER A 101 -20.25 26.39 19.53
N VAL A 102 -19.54 26.45 18.40
CA VAL A 102 -19.55 27.60 17.49
C VAL A 102 -20.79 27.58 16.58
N ARG A 103 -21.70 28.54 16.74
CA ARG A 103 -22.98 28.62 16.02
C ARG A 103 -22.85 28.51 14.50
N ARG A 104 -21.79 29.10 13.91
CA ARG A 104 -21.53 29.04 12.46
C ARG A 104 -21.15 27.63 11.97
N LEU A 105 -20.52 26.81 12.81
CA LEU A 105 -20.05 25.47 12.48
C LEU A 105 -21.10 24.38 12.76
N ARG A 106 -22.12 24.66 13.58
CA ARG A 106 -23.22 23.72 13.88
C ARG A 106 -23.94 23.22 12.62
N GLY A 107 -23.97 24.01 11.56
CA GLY A 107 -24.53 23.61 10.26
C GLY A 107 -23.82 22.41 9.63
N CYS A 108 -22.52 22.23 9.89
CA CYS A 108 -21.70 21.17 9.28
C CYS A 108 -22.05 19.76 9.76
N TRP A 109 -22.76 19.63 10.89
CA TRP A 109 -23.26 18.34 11.39
C TRP A 109 -24.34 17.73 10.51
N ARG A 110 -25.01 18.56 9.70
CA ARG A 110 -26.09 18.14 8.81
C ARG A 110 -25.70 18.40 7.35
N ILE A 111 -26.33 17.64 6.47
CA ILE A 111 -26.25 17.91 5.03
C ILE A 111 -27.32 18.96 4.71
N ALA A 112 -26.89 20.16 4.34
CA ALA A 112 -27.80 21.27 4.05
C ALA A 112 -28.62 21.05 2.76
N ASP A 113 -28.01 20.44 1.73
CA ASP A 113 -28.63 20.12 0.44
C ASP A 113 -28.48 18.61 0.13
N PRO A 114 -29.36 17.76 0.67
CA PRO A 114 -29.28 16.31 0.49
C PRO A 114 -29.44 15.90 -0.99
N LYS A 115 -28.47 15.14 -1.50
CA LYS A 115 -28.48 14.52 -2.85
C LYS A 115 -28.42 13.00 -2.72
N PRO A 116 -29.49 12.38 -2.18
CA PRO A 116 -29.53 10.96 -1.93
C PRO A 116 -29.31 10.14 -3.21
N LEU A 117 -28.33 9.24 -3.20
CA LEU A 117 -28.13 8.27 -4.29
C LEU A 117 -29.17 7.14 -4.24
N PRO A 118 -29.39 6.37 -5.32
CA PRO A 118 -30.31 5.24 -5.31
C PRO A 118 -29.96 4.20 -4.23
N VAL A 119 -30.98 3.50 -3.71
CA VAL A 119 -30.79 2.47 -2.66
C VAL A 119 -29.88 1.34 -3.15
N ALA A 120 -29.97 0.98 -4.44
CA ALA A 120 -29.09 0.01 -5.07
C ALA A 120 -27.61 0.40 -4.99
N TRP A 121 -27.27 1.68 -5.12
CA TRP A 121 -25.89 2.17 -4.97
C TRP A 121 -25.36 1.88 -3.56
N THR A 122 -26.20 2.10 -2.55
CA THR A 122 -25.82 1.89 -1.14
C THR A 122 -25.63 0.41 -0.83
N TRP A 123 -26.56 -0.44 -1.26
CA TRP A 123 -26.44 -1.88 -1.10
C TRP A 123 -25.20 -2.43 -1.79
N ALA A 124 -24.98 -2.02 -3.02
CA ALA A 124 -23.92 -2.61 -3.80
C ALA A 124 -22.53 -2.17 -3.30
N LEU A 125 -22.38 -0.93 -2.81
CA LEU A 125 -21.18 -0.54 -2.06
C LEU A 125 -21.02 -1.27 -0.74
N ALA A 126 -22.09 -1.47 0.02
CA ALA A 126 -22.04 -2.22 1.27
C ALA A 126 -21.65 -3.68 1.05
N VAL A 127 -22.13 -4.31 -0.03
CA VAL A 127 -21.74 -5.66 -0.45
C VAL A 127 -20.28 -5.68 -0.90
N SER A 128 -19.83 -4.72 -1.72
CA SER A 128 -18.41 -4.62 -2.11
C SER A 128 -17.50 -4.45 -0.89
N ALA A 129 -17.90 -3.63 0.09
CA ALA A 129 -17.19 -3.46 1.34
C ALA A 129 -17.17 -4.75 2.17
N ALA A 130 -18.30 -5.46 2.25
CA ALA A 130 -18.40 -6.73 2.97
C ALA A 130 -17.52 -7.82 2.33
N VAL A 131 -17.49 -7.90 1.00
CA VAL A 131 -16.58 -8.78 0.26
C VAL A 131 -15.13 -8.43 0.59
N MET A 132 -14.74 -7.16 0.49
CA MET A 132 -13.35 -6.75 0.70
C MET A 132 -12.89 -6.98 2.15
N VAL A 133 -13.72 -6.64 3.13
CA VAL A 133 -13.44 -6.87 4.56
C VAL A 133 -13.45 -8.37 4.90
N GLY A 134 -14.43 -9.12 4.41
CA GLY A 134 -14.53 -10.56 4.61
C GLY A 134 -13.32 -11.28 4.04
N ALA A 135 -13.00 -11.03 2.76
CA ALA A 135 -11.82 -11.56 2.08
C ALA A 135 -10.53 -11.24 2.82
N THR A 136 -10.40 -10.02 3.34
CA THR A 136 -9.22 -9.60 4.11
C THR A 136 -9.11 -10.38 5.41
N THR A 137 -10.20 -10.47 6.18
CA THR A 137 -10.19 -11.14 7.50
C THR A 137 -9.99 -12.64 7.39
N VAL A 138 -10.76 -13.33 6.55
CA VAL A 138 -10.69 -14.81 6.43
C VAL A 138 -9.54 -15.27 5.55
N GLY A 139 -9.06 -14.42 4.64
CA GLY A 139 -7.94 -14.69 3.76
C GLY A 139 -6.63 -14.22 4.38
N VAL A 140 -6.33 -12.94 4.16
CA VAL A 140 -4.99 -12.37 4.42
C VAL A 140 -4.65 -12.28 5.91
N LEU A 141 -5.57 -11.84 6.77
CA LEU A 141 -5.28 -11.71 8.21
C LEU A 141 -5.19 -13.06 8.91
N ALA A 142 -6.04 -14.02 8.52
CA ALA A 142 -5.95 -15.39 8.99
C ALA A 142 -4.62 -16.03 8.56
N TYR A 143 -4.18 -15.77 7.33
CA TYR A 143 -2.91 -16.27 6.78
C TYR A 143 -1.67 -15.70 7.50
N HIS A 144 -1.75 -14.46 8.01
CA HIS A 144 -0.66 -13.82 8.78
C HIS A 144 -1.01 -13.79 10.27
N PRO A 145 -0.70 -14.85 11.05
CA PRO A 145 -0.89 -14.85 12.51
C PRO A 145 -0.07 -13.72 13.16
N MET A 146 -0.50 -13.24 14.32
CA MET A 146 0.30 -12.29 15.10
C MET A 146 1.40 -13.04 15.88
N PRO A 147 2.55 -12.42 16.17
CA PRO A 147 3.45 -12.94 17.20
C PRO A 147 2.71 -13.15 18.54
N PRO A 148 3.06 -14.18 19.34
CA PRO A 148 4.21 -15.08 19.21
C PRO A 148 3.83 -16.49 18.72
N ASP A 149 3.05 -16.61 17.64
CA ASP A 149 2.55 -17.92 17.16
C ASP A 149 3.67 -18.91 16.79
N GLY A 150 4.86 -18.41 16.44
CA GLY A 150 6.01 -19.22 16.04
C GLY A 150 5.89 -19.68 14.60
N SER A 151 5.67 -18.73 13.70
CA SER A 151 5.48 -18.95 12.26
C SER A 151 6.54 -18.20 11.44
N ALA A 152 6.44 -18.28 10.12
CA ALA A 152 7.11 -17.32 9.27
C ALA A 152 6.38 -15.97 9.30
N TYR A 153 7.13 -14.88 9.28
CA TYR A 153 6.58 -13.54 9.12
C TYR A 153 7.14 -12.91 7.84
N TYR A 154 6.26 -12.33 7.04
CA TYR A 154 6.72 -11.53 5.92
C TYR A 154 7.54 -10.34 6.45
N PRO A 155 8.78 -10.09 5.96
CA PRO A 155 9.68 -9.12 6.56
C PRO A 155 9.09 -7.72 6.73
N ASP A 156 8.32 -7.25 5.75
CA ASP A 156 7.71 -5.92 5.78
C ASP A 156 6.73 -5.76 6.94
N LEU A 157 6.09 -6.83 7.43
CA LEU A 157 5.18 -6.74 8.56
C LEU A 157 5.94 -6.41 9.86
N LEU A 158 7.08 -7.06 10.09
CA LEU A 158 7.92 -6.77 11.26
C LEU A 158 8.64 -5.42 11.10
N TYR A 159 9.03 -5.06 9.88
CA TYR A 159 9.57 -3.73 9.60
C TYR A 159 8.53 -2.63 9.88
N HIS A 160 7.32 -2.73 9.34
CA HIS A 160 6.23 -1.79 9.62
C HIS A 160 5.90 -1.73 11.11
N LEU A 161 5.87 -2.89 11.80
CA LEU A 161 5.65 -2.93 13.25
C LEU A 161 6.75 -2.16 14.00
N SER A 162 8.01 -2.27 13.58
CA SER A 162 9.11 -1.50 14.17
C SER A 162 8.93 0.00 14.02
N LEU A 163 8.45 0.44 12.85
CA LEU A 163 8.20 1.85 12.58
C LEU A 163 7.01 2.37 13.38
N VAL A 164 5.94 1.58 13.53
CA VAL A 164 4.80 1.97 14.38
C VAL A 164 5.27 2.15 15.83
N ASN A 165 6.09 1.23 16.37
CA ASN A 165 6.64 1.38 17.71
C ASN A 165 7.46 2.67 17.86
N GLU A 166 8.34 2.97 16.91
CA GLU A 166 9.12 4.20 16.91
C GLU A 166 8.27 5.47 16.87
N LEU A 167 7.24 5.48 16.04
CA LEU A 167 6.37 6.64 15.87
C LEU A 167 5.45 6.89 17.07
N THR A 168 5.35 5.96 18.04
CA THR A 168 4.69 6.23 19.33
C THR A 168 5.56 7.03 20.29
N ARG A 169 6.87 7.21 20.01
CA ARG A 169 7.82 7.85 20.93
C ARG A 169 8.56 9.05 20.34
N SER A 170 8.79 9.12 19.04
CA SER A 170 9.66 10.16 18.44
C SER A 170 9.08 10.78 17.16
N VAL A 171 9.39 12.06 16.97
CA VAL A 171 9.21 12.79 15.71
C VAL A 171 10.22 13.94 15.66
N PRO A 172 11.08 14.06 14.63
CA PRO A 172 11.30 13.10 13.55
C PRO A 172 11.72 11.71 14.06
N PRO A 173 11.30 10.62 13.39
CA PRO A 173 11.65 9.27 13.80
C PRO A 173 13.12 8.90 13.52
N GLU A 174 13.69 8.06 14.37
CA GLU A 174 14.96 7.37 14.12
C GLU A 174 14.72 6.03 13.41
N LEU A 175 15.73 5.49 12.75
CA LEU A 175 15.69 4.12 12.23
C LEU A 175 15.82 3.15 13.42
N PRO A 176 14.79 2.35 13.75
CA PRO A 176 14.81 1.54 14.99
C PRO A 176 15.91 0.47 14.98
N GLN A 177 16.29 0.01 13.79
CA GLN A 177 17.29 -1.04 13.58
C GLN A 177 18.72 -0.56 13.88
N VAL A 178 18.98 0.75 13.80
CA VAL A 178 20.33 1.30 13.98
C VAL A 178 20.20 2.62 14.75
N VAL A 179 20.41 2.55 16.07
CA VAL A 179 20.28 3.74 16.94
C VAL A 179 21.14 4.90 16.46
N GLY A 180 20.60 6.12 16.53
CA GLY A 180 21.26 7.35 16.08
C GLY A 180 21.15 7.64 14.59
N GLU A 181 20.65 6.70 13.78
CA GLU A 181 20.41 6.92 12.35
C GLU A 181 19.00 7.47 12.10
N ARG A 182 18.87 8.33 11.09
CA ARG A 182 17.57 8.91 10.70
C ARG A 182 16.73 7.89 9.91
N LEU A 183 15.42 7.91 10.12
CA LEU A 183 14.52 7.09 9.30
C LEU A 183 14.31 7.73 7.93
N GLU A 184 15.00 7.18 6.93
CA GLU A 184 14.88 7.58 5.52
C GLU A 184 13.91 6.66 4.77
N TYR A 185 12.63 6.66 5.14
CA TYR A 185 11.59 5.79 4.55
C TYR A 185 10.21 6.42 4.64
N HIS A 186 9.31 6.22 3.67
CA HIS A 186 7.95 6.77 3.75
C HIS A 186 7.11 6.18 4.90
N TRP A 187 6.87 6.97 5.95
CA TRP A 187 6.36 6.45 7.24
C TRP A 187 4.98 6.97 7.68
N PHE A 188 4.27 7.78 6.88
CA PHE A 188 3.01 8.39 7.34
C PHE A 188 1.86 7.41 7.62
N ALA A 189 1.79 6.29 6.90
CA ALA A 189 0.82 5.23 7.23
C ALA A 189 1.11 4.62 8.60
N ASN A 190 2.39 4.47 8.95
CA ASN A 190 2.82 3.98 10.26
C ASN A 190 2.54 5.04 11.36
N ALA A 191 2.63 6.33 11.03
CA ALA A 191 2.29 7.41 11.96
C ALA A 191 0.78 7.49 12.21
N ASP A 192 -0.07 7.21 11.21
CA ASP A 192 -1.51 7.07 11.40
C ASP A 192 -1.83 5.89 12.34
N MET A 193 -1.14 4.76 12.18
CA MET A 193 -1.22 3.63 13.10
C MET A 193 -0.73 3.99 14.51
N ALA A 194 0.39 4.71 14.64
CA ALA A 194 0.91 5.16 15.93
C ALA A 194 -0.07 6.11 16.63
N GLY A 195 -0.66 7.06 15.90
CA GLY A 195 -1.74 7.89 16.43
C GLY A 195 -2.96 7.08 16.88
N ALA A 196 -3.29 6.00 16.17
CA ALA A 196 -4.33 5.06 16.62
C ALA A 196 -3.93 4.33 17.90
N VAL A 197 -2.69 3.87 18.02
CA VAL A 197 -2.13 3.28 19.27
C VAL A 197 -2.20 4.28 20.41
N ASP A 198 -1.81 5.53 20.17
CA ASP A 198 -1.81 6.58 21.19
C ASP A 198 -3.23 6.92 21.64
N ILE A 199 -4.20 7.01 20.74
CA ILE A 199 -5.58 7.30 21.17
C ILE A 199 -6.24 6.07 21.80
N THR A 200 -6.07 4.89 21.21
CA THR A 200 -6.77 3.67 21.63
C THR A 200 -6.05 2.89 22.70
N ARG A 201 -4.77 3.13 23.00
CA ARG A 201 -3.97 2.30 23.92
C ARG A 201 -4.01 0.79 23.62
N LEU A 202 -4.29 0.42 22.37
CA LEU A 202 -4.14 -0.95 21.90
C LEU A 202 -2.67 -1.20 21.55
N THR A 203 -2.24 -2.45 21.55
CA THR A 203 -0.86 -2.76 21.18
C THR A 203 -0.64 -2.45 19.69
N PRO A 204 0.56 -1.96 19.30
CA PRO A 204 0.95 -1.76 17.89
C PRO A 204 0.69 -2.98 17.02
N MET A 205 0.92 -4.17 17.56
CA MET A 205 0.70 -5.44 16.89
C MET A 205 -0.76 -5.66 16.52
N VAL A 206 -1.70 -5.46 17.45
CA VAL A 206 -3.14 -5.62 17.17
C VAL A 206 -3.62 -4.55 16.17
N VAL A 207 -3.10 -3.32 16.26
CA VAL A 207 -3.44 -2.26 15.30
C VAL A 207 -2.99 -2.62 13.89
N LEU A 208 -1.72 -2.97 13.70
CA LEU A 208 -1.15 -3.29 12.38
C LEU A 208 -1.74 -4.57 11.79
N PHE A 209 -1.69 -5.68 12.54
CA PHE A 209 -2.02 -7.01 12.01
C PHE A 209 -3.52 -7.27 11.90
N ARG A 210 -4.38 -6.49 12.56
CA ARG A 210 -5.80 -6.83 12.66
C ARG A 210 -6.75 -5.68 12.34
N LEU A 211 -6.51 -4.49 12.90
CA LEU A 211 -7.55 -3.47 12.96
C LEU A 211 -7.42 -2.39 11.89
N TRP A 212 -6.21 -1.92 11.60
CA TRP A 212 -5.99 -0.69 10.85
C TRP A 212 -6.51 -0.76 9.41
N LEU A 213 -6.25 -1.86 8.71
CA LEU A 213 -6.54 -1.96 7.29
C LEU A 213 -8.05 -1.91 6.98
N LEU A 214 -8.89 -2.51 7.83
CA LEU A 214 -10.30 -2.74 7.52
C LEU A 214 -11.12 -1.47 7.23
N PRO A 215 -11.09 -0.41 8.07
CA PRO A 215 -11.79 0.82 7.75
C PRO A 215 -11.20 1.52 6.51
N TRP A 216 -9.89 1.45 6.29
CA TRP A 216 -9.24 2.03 5.11
C TRP A 216 -9.68 1.35 3.82
N LEU A 217 -9.96 0.05 3.83
CA LEU A 217 -10.57 -0.64 2.69
C LEU A 217 -11.95 -0.06 2.34
N VAL A 218 -12.78 0.22 3.34
CA VAL A 218 -14.08 0.88 3.10
C VAL A 218 -13.87 2.29 2.54
N VAL A 219 -12.92 3.05 3.09
CA VAL A 219 -12.59 4.40 2.59
C VAL A 219 -12.11 4.35 1.14
N VAL A 220 -11.24 3.40 0.76
CA VAL A 220 -10.79 3.19 -0.64
C VAL A 220 -12.00 3.08 -1.57
N LEU A 221 -12.97 2.21 -1.25
CA LEU A 221 -14.16 2.04 -2.09
C LEU A 221 -14.96 3.34 -2.20
N LEU A 222 -15.12 4.06 -1.09
CA LEU A 222 -15.88 5.31 -1.06
C LEU A 222 -15.22 6.43 -1.87
N VAL A 223 -13.91 6.64 -1.73
CA VAL A 223 -13.20 7.72 -2.46
C VAL A 223 -13.10 7.41 -3.96
N CYS A 224 -12.87 6.14 -4.33
CA CYS A 224 -12.86 5.70 -5.73
C CYS A 224 -14.25 5.82 -6.37
N ALA A 225 -15.30 5.41 -5.65
CA ALA A 225 -16.68 5.55 -6.12
C ALA A 225 -17.07 7.04 -6.29
N THR A 226 -16.60 7.89 -5.37
CA THR A 226 -16.80 9.34 -5.40
C THR A 226 -16.09 9.95 -6.61
N LEU A 227 -14.81 9.62 -6.85
CA LEU A 227 -14.07 10.09 -8.02
C LEU A 227 -14.79 9.70 -9.32
N ALA A 228 -15.14 8.42 -9.49
CA ALA A 228 -15.82 7.92 -10.69
C ALA A 228 -17.16 8.64 -10.94
N ARG A 229 -17.97 8.85 -9.90
CA ARG A 229 -19.23 9.59 -10.01
C ARG A 229 -19.01 11.07 -10.31
N ILE A 230 -18.03 11.70 -9.66
CA ILE A 230 -17.72 13.12 -9.86
C ILE A 230 -17.34 13.35 -11.32
N VAL A 231 -16.41 12.58 -11.88
CA VAL A 231 -15.95 12.80 -13.25
C VAL A 231 -17.02 12.46 -14.30
N SER A 232 -17.76 11.36 -14.11
CA SER A 232 -18.78 10.91 -15.07
C SER A 232 -20.16 11.58 -14.92
N ARG A 233 -20.39 12.25 -13.78
CA ARG A 233 -21.68 12.78 -13.32
C ARG A 233 -22.81 11.73 -13.28
N THR A 234 -22.47 10.45 -13.14
CA THR A 234 -23.41 9.34 -13.26
C THR A 234 -23.28 8.39 -12.06
N TRP A 235 -24.36 8.16 -11.32
CA TRP A 235 -24.32 7.50 -10.01
C TRP A 235 -23.75 6.06 -10.04
N TRP A 236 -24.11 5.26 -11.06
CA TRP A 236 -23.73 3.85 -11.13
C TRP A 236 -22.26 3.63 -11.49
N THR A 237 -21.55 4.66 -11.96
CA THR A 237 -20.10 4.55 -12.24
C THR A 237 -19.30 4.34 -10.95
N GLY A 238 -19.76 4.90 -9.83
CA GLY A 238 -19.18 4.64 -8.52
C GLY A 238 -19.36 3.18 -8.11
N LEU A 239 -20.46 2.55 -8.51
CA LEU A 239 -20.67 1.11 -8.29
C LEU A 239 -19.68 0.28 -9.13
N LEU A 240 -19.50 0.60 -10.41
CA LEU A 240 -18.52 -0.12 -11.23
C LEU A 240 -17.11 -0.05 -10.64
N ALA A 241 -16.68 1.12 -10.16
CA ALA A 241 -15.39 1.28 -9.51
C ALA A 241 -15.27 0.41 -8.24
N ALA A 242 -16.33 0.38 -7.40
CA ALA A 242 -16.34 -0.43 -6.20
C ALA A 242 -16.31 -1.94 -6.47
N ILE A 243 -17.10 -2.41 -7.43
CA ILE A 243 -17.10 -3.84 -7.84
C ILE A 243 -15.74 -4.22 -8.44
N ALA A 244 -15.16 -3.38 -9.30
CA ALA A 244 -13.87 -3.67 -9.92
C ALA A 244 -12.72 -3.79 -8.91
N LEU A 245 -12.83 -3.13 -7.74
CA LEU A 245 -11.86 -3.25 -6.64
C LEU A 245 -12.15 -4.45 -5.72
N ALA A 246 -13.43 -4.74 -5.44
CA ALA A 246 -13.84 -5.78 -4.50
C ALA A 246 -13.90 -7.19 -5.13
N ALA A 247 -14.36 -7.32 -6.37
CA ALA A 247 -14.54 -8.61 -7.03
C ALA A 247 -13.23 -9.40 -7.16
N PRO A 248 -12.07 -8.79 -7.49
CA PRO A 248 -10.80 -9.50 -7.49
C PRO A 248 -10.38 -10.04 -6.12
N GLN A 249 -11.03 -9.67 -5.01
CA GLN A 249 -10.72 -10.20 -3.68
C GLN A 249 -11.51 -11.47 -3.35
N LEU A 250 -12.50 -11.85 -4.17
CA LEU A 250 -13.37 -13.01 -3.90
C LEU A 250 -12.61 -14.33 -3.83
N TYR A 251 -11.46 -14.44 -4.51
CA TYR A 251 -10.65 -15.66 -4.44
C TYR A 251 -10.10 -15.93 -3.04
N LEU A 252 -9.92 -14.88 -2.20
CA LEU A 252 -9.40 -15.00 -0.84
C LEU A 252 -10.32 -15.78 0.12
N PHE A 253 -11.58 -16.02 -0.27
CA PHE A 253 -12.48 -16.90 0.46
C PHE A 253 -12.18 -18.39 0.23
N PHE A 254 -11.43 -18.72 -0.82
CA PHE A 254 -11.12 -20.09 -1.23
C PHE A 254 -9.62 -20.39 -1.19
N ASP A 255 -8.78 -19.39 -1.45
CA ASP A 255 -7.32 -19.46 -1.44
C ASP A 255 -6.75 -18.35 -0.56
N THR A 256 -6.10 -18.74 0.53
CA THR A 256 -5.39 -17.82 1.42
C THR A 256 -4.06 -17.42 0.79
N SER A 257 -4.12 -16.47 -0.14
CA SER A 257 -2.90 -15.89 -0.69
C SER A 257 -2.24 -14.91 0.27
N VAL A 258 -0.94 -14.67 0.04
CA VAL A 258 -0.05 -13.87 0.91
C VAL A 258 -0.49 -12.40 1.01
N ASN A 259 -1.29 -11.87 0.06
CA ASN A 259 -1.69 -10.46 0.04
C ASN A 259 -3.04 -10.23 -0.66
N LEU A 260 -3.58 -9.03 -0.54
CA LEU A 260 -4.73 -8.56 -1.34
C LEU A 260 -4.36 -8.41 -2.81
N ALA A 261 -5.33 -8.60 -3.69
CA ALA A 261 -5.15 -8.25 -5.10
C ALA A 261 -4.98 -6.72 -5.25
N PRO A 262 -4.01 -6.23 -6.05
CA PRO A 262 -3.80 -4.81 -6.28
C PRO A 262 -5.09 -4.09 -6.73
N PRO A 263 -5.27 -2.79 -6.41
CA PRO A 263 -4.25 -1.83 -5.95
C PRO A 263 -4.11 -1.69 -4.43
N VAL A 264 -4.93 -2.40 -3.65
CA VAL A 264 -4.85 -2.43 -2.18
C VAL A 264 -3.90 -3.53 -1.74
N THR A 265 -3.29 -3.36 -0.57
CA THR A 265 -2.28 -4.29 -0.05
C THR A 265 -2.21 -4.21 1.47
N PHE A 266 -2.09 -5.38 2.09
CA PHE A 266 -1.85 -5.55 3.52
C PHE A 266 -0.35 -5.43 3.83
N LEU A 267 0.50 -6.03 2.98
CA LEU A 267 1.95 -6.05 3.18
C LEU A 267 2.62 -4.69 2.94
N SER A 268 1.95 -3.76 2.27
CA SER A 268 2.41 -2.37 2.11
C SER A 268 1.29 -1.40 2.52
N PRO A 269 1.04 -1.21 3.82
CA PRO A 269 0.04 -0.26 4.31
C PRO A 269 0.21 1.15 3.73
N SER A 270 1.45 1.55 3.48
CA SER A 270 1.84 2.78 2.80
C SER A 270 1.18 2.95 1.43
N GLN A 271 1.08 1.89 0.62
CA GLN A 271 0.42 1.94 -0.67
C GLN A 271 -1.08 2.18 -0.54
N THR A 272 -1.76 1.46 0.36
CA THR A 272 -3.21 1.61 0.56
C THR A 272 -3.56 2.99 1.09
N PHE A 273 -2.78 3.51 2.04
CA PHE A 273 -2.97 4.85 2.60
C PHE A 273 -2.62 5.97 1.60
N GLY A 274 -1.52 5.81 0.86
CA GLY A 274 -1.15 6.71 -0.23
C GLY A 274 -2.20 6.77 -1.34
N LEU A 275 -2.82 5.62 -1.68
CA LEU A 275 -3.90 5.53 -2.66
C LEU A 275 -5.11 6.39 -2.25
N VAL A 276 -5.59 6.28 -1.01
CA VAL A 276 -6.76 7.06 -0.56
C VAL A 276 -6.48 8.55 -0.53
N ALA A 277 -5.27 8.95 -0.13
CA ALA A 277 -4.82 10.34 -0.15
C ALA A 277 -4.73 10.85 -1.60
N CYS A 278 -4.16 10.07 -2.52
CA CYS A 278 -4.05 10.41 -3.94
C CYS A 278 -5.42 10.65 -4.58
N VAL A 279 -6.36 9.73 -4.39
CA VAL A 279 -7.72 9.84 -4.95
C VAL A 279 -8.48 11.02 -4.36
N THR A 280 -8.35 11.24 -3.06
CA THR A 280 -9.00 12.38 -2.38
C THR A 280 -8.42 13.72 -2.84
N ALA A 281 -7.09 13.82 -2.94
CA ALA A 281 -6.42 15.00 -3.50
C ALA A 281 -6.86 15.25 -4.95
N ALA A 282 -6.97 14.21 -5.78
CA ALA A 282 -7.48 14.32 -7.14
C ALA A 282 -8.91 14.85 -7.19
N VAL A 283 -9.82 14.36 -6.33
CA VAL A 283 -11.20 14.89 -6.22
C VAL A 283 -11.18 16.38 -5.88
N PHE A 284 -10.38 16.81 -4.90
CA PHE A 284 -10.30 18.21 -4.50
C PHE A 284 -9.64 19.10 -5.56
N LEU A 285 -8.59 18.63 -6.24
CA LEU A 285 -7.97 19.32 -7.36
C LEU A 285 -8.97 19.51 -8.51
N ILE A 286 -9.75 18.48 -8.85
CA ILE A 286 -10.77 18.60 -9.91
C ILE A 286 -11.81 19.67 -9.55
N GLU A 287 -12.25 19.71 -8.30
CA GLU A 287 -13.24 20.70 -7.84
C GLU A 287 -12.64 22.13 -7.78
N LEU A 288 -11.39 22.28 -7.33
CA LEU A 288 -10.66 23.56 -7.27
C LEU A 288 -10.34 24.15 -8.65
N LEU A 289 -9.85 23.30 -9.56
CA LEU A 289 -9.27 23.70 -10.83
C LEU A 289 -10.32 23.82 -11.94
N PHE A 290 -11.35 22.98 -11.92
CA PHE A 290 -12.32 22.88 -13.02
C PHE A 290 -13.77 23.18 -12.62
N ARG A 291 -14.07 23.33 -11.32
CA ARG A 291 -15.45 23.54 -10.82
C ARG A 291 -15.60 24.72 -9.86
N ASN A 292 -14.60 25.61 -9.85
CA ASN A 292 -14.63 26.87 -9.10
C ASN A 292 -14.89 26.70 -7.58
N ALA A 293 -14.41 25.61 -6.98
CA ALA A 293 -14.48 25.46 -5.52
C ALA A 293 -13.75 26.60 -4.78
N GLY A 294 -14.16 26.83 -3.52
CA GLY A 294 -13.69 27.92 -2.68
C GLY A 294 -12.22 27.79 -2.25
N GLY A 295 -11.66 28.91 -1.79
CA GLY A 295 -10.23 29.02 -1.47
C GLY A 295 -9.74 28.12 -0.32
N TRP A 296 -10.58 27.86 0.70
CA TRP A 296 -10.20 27.01 1.85
C TRP A 296 -9.88 25.57 1.47
N LEU A 297 -10.42 25.06 0.36
CA LEU A 297 -10.10 23.73 -0.15
C LEU A 297 -8.62 23.61 -0.59
N TRP A 298 -7.92 24.73 -0.84
CA TRP A 298 -6.47 24.71 -1.07
C TRP A 298 -5.70 24.19 0.15
N VAL A 299 -6.08 24.58 1.36
CA VAL A 299 -5.40 24.14 2.58
C VAL A 299 -5.57 22.64 2.75
N VAL A 300 -6.79 22.14 2.53
CA VAL A 300 -7.09 20.71 2.64
C VAL A 300 -6.37 19.90 1.56
N VAL A 301 -6.39 20.33 0.29
CA VAL A 301 -5.75 19.56 -0.79
C VAL A 301 -4.23 19.52 -0.64
N ILE A 302 -3.61 20.60 -0.17
CA ILE A 302 -2.16 20.65 0.09
C ILE A 302 -1.81 19.70 1.22
N ALA A 303 -2.57 19.73 2.32
CA ALA A 303 -2.34 18.84 3.46
C ALA A 303 -2.52 17.36 3.05
N VAL A 304 -3.57 17.02 2.30
CA VAL A 304 -3.80 15.65 1.81
C VAL A 304 -2.71 15.23 0.80
N ALA A 305 -2.21 16.15 -0.03
CA ALA A 305 -1.11 15.85 -0.96
C ALA A 305 0.21 15.59 -0.21
N ILE A 306 0.52 16.36 0.84
CA ILE A 306 1.65 16.10 1.74
C ILE A 306 1.51 14.70 2.36
N VAL A 307 0.30 14.37 2.83
CA VAL A 307 0.04 13.04 3.38
C VAL A 307 0.26 11.94 2.35
N GLY A 308 -0.24 12.13 1.13
CA GLY A 308 -0.02 11.23 0.01
C GLY A 308 1.46 10.98 -0.28
N GLY A 309 2.25 12.06 -0.40
CA GLY A 309 3.70 11.97 -0.65
C GLY A 309 4.48 11.30 0.48
N GLY A 310 4.16 11.63 1.74
CA GLY A 310 4.78 11.00 2.92
C GLY A 310 4.33 9.55 3.15
N SER A 311 3.22 9.14 2.52
CA SER A 311 2.72 7.77 2.58
C SER A 311 3.30 6.91 1.47
N LYS A 312 3.38 7.41 0.23
CA LYS A 312 3.99 6.69 -0.88
C LYS A 312 4.55 7.68 -1.92
N PRO A 313 5.82 7.51 -2.35
CA PRO A 313 6.45 8.44 -3.30
C PRO A 313 5.80 8.45 -4.70
N THR A 314 4.96 7.45 -5.02
CA THR A 314 4.22 7.38 -6.28
C THR A 314 3.09 8.41 -6.38
N VAL A 315 2.57 8.95 -5.28
CA VAL A 315 1.36 9.78 -5.28
C VAL A 315 1.54 11.11 -6.03
N LEU A 316 2.60 11.85 -5.70
CA LEU A 316 2.79 13.21 -6.21
C LEU A 316 3.13 13.26 -7.71
N PRO A 317 3.98 12.36 -8.26
CA PRO A 317 4.18 12.27 -9.70
C PRO A 317 2.87 12.10 -10.49
N LEU A 318 1.93 11.29 -10.00
CA LEU A 318 0.63 11.10 -10.65
C LEU A 318 -0.21 12.38 -10.64
N LEU A 319 -0.30 13.07 -9.50
CA LEU A 319 -1.04 14.33 -9.41
C LEU A 319 -0.42 15.43 -10.28
N VAL A 320 0.92 15.52 -10.31
CA VAL A 320 1.67 16.42 -11.19
C VAL A 320 1.39 16.10 -12.65
N GLY A 321 1.42 14.83 -13.04
CA GLY A 321 1.05 14.38 -14.39
C GLY A 321 -0.36 14.82 -14.79
N GLY A 322 -1.32 14.64 -13.89
CA GLY A 322 -2.71 15.05 -14.12
C GLY A 322 -2.88 16.55 -14.29
N VAL A 323 -2.34 17.35 -13.36
CA VAL A 323 -2.38 18.82 -13.47
C VAL A 323 -1.64 19.30 -14.73
N GLY A 324 -0.46 18.75 -15.00
CA GLY A 324 0.40 19.13 -16.12
C GLY A 324 -0.25 18.88 -17.48
N LEU A 325 -0.83 17.69 -17.70
CA LEU A 325 -1.46 17.40 -18.98
C LEU A 325 -2.76 18.19 -19.19
N ALA A 326 -3.53 18.43 -18.13
CA ALA A 326 -4.67 19.35 -18.20
C ALA A 326 -4.24 20.79 -18.52
N ALA A 327 -3.10 21.25 -17.98
CA ALA A 327 -2.53 22.56 -18.30
C ALA A 327 -2.13 22.65 -19.78
N VAL A 328 -1.44 21.64 -20.31
CA VAL A 328 -1.07 21.56 -21.73
C VAL A 328 -2.32 21.59 -22.61
N PHE A 329 -3.34 20.82 -22.26
CA PHE A 329 -4.59 20.81 -23.00
C PHE A 329 -5.24 22.20 -23.04
N LEU A 330 -5.33 22.90 -21.91
CA LEU A 330 -5.89 24.25 -21.85
C LEU A 330 -5.03 25.28 -22.59
N LEU A 331 -3.69 25.16 -22.52
CA LEU A 331 -2.79 25.99 -23.30
C LEU A 331 -3.01 25.79 -24.80
N VAL A 332 -3.13 24.55 -25.28
CA VAL A 332 -3.31 24.26 -26.71
C VAL A 332 -4.69 24.72 -27.18
N THR A 333 -5.75 24.47 -26.41
CA THR A 333 -7.14 24.72 -26.83
C THR A 333 -7.62 26.14 -26.58
N THR A 334 -7.19 26.76 -25.49
CA THR A 334 -7.64 28.12 -25.08
C THR A 334 -6.53 29.17 -25.17
N ARG A 335 -5.28 28.76 -25.49
CA ARG A 335 -4.09 29.63 -25.51
C ARG A 335 -3.79 30.30 -24.17
N ARG A 336 -4.37 29.79 -23.08
CA ARG A 336 -4.24 30.32 -21.72
C ARG A 336 -4.19 29.17 -20.71
N VAL A 337 -3.38 29.33 -19.67
CA VAL A 337 -3.39 28.43 -18.51
C VAL A 337 -3.90 29.22 -17.31
N PRO A 338 -5.03 28.82 -16.70
CA PRO A 338 -5.50 29.44 -15.47
C PRO A 338 -4.43 29.45 -14.38
N ARG A 339 -4.25 30.59 -13.70
CA ARG A 339 -3.26 30.74 -12.61
C ARG A 339 -3.38 29.66 -11.54
N ARG A 340 -4.61 29.21 -11.24
CA ARG A 340 -4.87 28.13 -10.28
C ARG A 340 -4.16 26.81 -10.65
N ILE A 341 -4.08 26.49 -11.95
CA ILE A 341 -3.42 25.27 -12.43
C ILE A 341 -1.90 25.38 -12.30
N ILE A 342 -1.34 26.56 -12.61
CA ILE A 342 0.09 26.84 -12.41
C ILE A 342 0.45 26.71 -10.93
N VAL A 343 -0.33 27.35 -10.06
CA VAL A 343 -0.14 27.28 -8.59
C VAL A 343 -0.23 25.83 -8.10
N ALA A 344 -1.23 25.05 -8.56
CA ALA A 344 -1.33 23.63 -8.20
C ALA A 344 -0.08 22.85 -8.65
N GLY A 345 0.39 23.04 -9.88
CA GLY A 345 1.58 22.36 -10.39
C GLY A 345 2.83 22.69 -9.56
N VAL A 346 3.08 23.97 -9.31
CA VAL A 346 4.23 24.43 -8.50
C VAL A 346 4.15 23.88 -7.07
N VAL A 347 2.98 23.94 -6.44
CA VAL A 347 2.79 23.45 -5.08
C VAL A 347 2.97 21.94 -5.01
N LEU A 348 2.42 21.16 -5.94
CA LEU A 348 2.59 19.71 -5.97
C LEU A 348 4.06 19.32 -6.17
N VAL A 349 4.80 20.02 -7.03
CA VAL A 349 6.24 19.81 -7.22
C VAL A 349 7.02 20.17 -5.95
N ALA A 350 6.71 21.31 -5.32
CA ALA A 350 7.34 21.73 -4.07
C ALA A 350 7.07 20.75 -2.92
N VAL A 351 5.82 20.28 -2.78
CA VAL A 351 5.45 19.22 -1.83
C VAL A 351 6.15 17.91 -2.17
N GLY A 352 6.33 17.59 -3.45
CA GLY A 352 7.10 16.44 -3.93
C GLY A 352 8.55 16.49 -3.47
N ALA A 353 9.24 17.58 -3.78
CA ALA A 353 10.60 17.80 -3.34
C ALA A 353 10.72 17.78 -1.80
N GLY A 354 9.83 18.48 -1.10
CA GLY A 354 9.81 18.53 0.36
C GLY A 354 9.62 17.16 1.00
N THR A 355 8.64 16.38 0.55
CA THR A 355 8.38 15.03 1.08
C THR A 355 9.52 14.06 0.76
N LEU A 356 10.11 14.10 -0.44
CA LEU A 356 11.28 13.29 -0.78
C LEU A 356 12.49 13.63 0.09
N LEU A 357 12.73 14.89 0.40
CA LEU A 357 13.89 15.31 1.20
C LEU A 357 13.73 15.05 2.72
N THR A 358 12.52 14.79 3.20
CA THR A 358 12.23 14.77 4.66
C THR A 358 11.56 13.50 5.16
N VAL A 359 10.65 12.91 4.39
CA VAL A 359 9.77 11.83 4.86
C VAL A 359 9.88 10.59 4.00
N ALA A 360 9.97 10.71 2.68
CA ALA A 360 9.96 9.58 1.76
C ALA A 360 11.36 9.16 1.27
N GLY A 361 12.42 9.78 1.80
CA GLY A 361 13.79 9.92 1.26
C GLY A 361 14.65 8.68 1.05
N SER A 362 14.08 7.58 0.58
CA SER A 362 14.84 6.50 -0.02
C SER A 362 14.51 6.37 -1.51
N THR A 363 15.42 6.84 -2.36
CA THR A 363 15.52 6.44 -3.77
C THR A 363 16.80 5.65 -4.04
N ASN A 364 17.58 5.34 -2.99
CA ASN A 364 18.86 4.68 -3.14
C ASN A 364 18.66 3.25 -3.67
N GLY A 365 19.47 2.88 -4.65
CA GLY A 365 19.30 1.66 -5.43
C GLY A 365 18.31 1.76 -6.60
N SER A 366 17.43 2.78 -6.64
CA SER A 366 16.55 3.01 -7.80
C SER A 366 17.29 3.71 -8.93
N ARG A 367 17.04 3.30 -10.16
CA ARG A 367 17.69 3.85 -11.36
C ARG A 367 16.66 4.15 -12.45
N LEU A 368 17.08 4.92 -13.46
CA LEU A 368 16.32 5.06 -14.69
C LEU A 368 16.74 3.94 -15.66
N GLN A 369 15.80 3.07 -16.01
CA GLN A 369 15.99 2.07 -17.05
C GLN A 369 14.64 1.75 -17.70
N PHE A 370 14.59 1.90 -19.02
CA PHE A 370 13.39 1.61 -19.79
C PHE A 370 13.12 0.10 -19.81
N LEU A 371 11.90 -0.30 -19.47
CA LEU A 371 11.40 -1.67 -19.42
C LEU A 371 12.09 -2.57 -18.38
N ALA A 372 12.71 -1.98 -17.35
CA ALA A 372 13.36 -2.73 -16.27
C ALA A 372 12.45 -3.78 -15.60
N VAL A 373 11.14 -3.51 -15.49
CA VAL A 373 10.17 -4.45 -14.94
C VAL A 373 10.14 -5.80 -15.68
N LEU A 374 10.58 -5.87 -16.93
CA LEU A 374 10.69 -7.14 -17.65
C LEU A 374 11.67 -8.10 -16.98
N LYS A 375 12.70 -7.60 -16.28
CA LYS A 375 13.67 -8.42 -15.53
C LYS A 375 13.01 -9.26 -14.44
N SER A 376 11.84 -8.85 -13.92
CA SER A 376 11.10 -9.61 -12.91
C SER A 376 10.23 -10.73 -13.49
N LEU A 377 10.09 -10.80 -14.82
CA LEU A 377 9.26 -11.80 -15.48
C LEU A 377 10.09 -13.05 -15.81
N PRO A 378 9.70 -14.26 -15.36
CA PRO A 378 10.47 -15.47 -15.63
C PRO A 378 10.71 -15.76 -17.13
N VAL A 379 9.77 -15.33 -17.98
CA VAL A 379 9.90 -15.45 -19.45
C VAL A 379 11.02 -14.59 -20.02
N TYR A 380 11.36 -13.46 -19.40
CA TYR A 380 12.44 -12.59 -19.86
C TYR A 380 13.77 -13.32 -19.79
N THR A 381 14.12 -13.88 -18.62
CA THR A 381 15.34 -14.67 -18.44
C THR A 381 15.33 -15.92 -19.31
N ALA A 382 14.18 -16.59 -19.45
CA ALA A 382 14.06 -17.77 -20.31
C ALA A 382 14.32 -17.46 -21.80
N ALA A 383 13.92 -16.28 -22.28
CA ALA A 383 14.03 -15.88 -23.68
C ALA A 383 15.35 -15.20 -24.04
N THR A 384 15.92 -14.43 -23.11
CA THR A 384 17.11 -13.58 -23.39
C THR A 384 18.39 -14.16 -22.81
N GLY A 385 18.29 -15.05 -21.83
CA GLY A 385 19.43 -15.48 -21.01
C GLY A 385 19.92 -14.41 -20.03
N ASP A 386 19.30 -13.22 -20.01
CA ASP A 386 19.69 -12.13 -19.12
C ASP A 386 19.21 -12.41 -17.69
N THR A 387 20.19 -12.47 -16.79
CA THR A 387 20.03 -12.67 -15.35
C THR A 387 20.33 -11.42 -14.53
N THR A 388 20.49 -10.26 -15.18
CA THR A 388 20.67 -8.98 -14.50
C THR A 388 19.48 -8.73 -13.55
N PRO A 389 19.71 -8.53 -12.26
CA PRO A 389 18.63 -8.35 -11.32
C PRO A 389 17.96 -6.97 -11.45
N PRO A 390 16.75 -6.79 -10.89
CA PRO A 390 16.16 -5.46 -10.69
C PRO A 390 17.09 -4.53 -9.90
N GLY A 391 17.07 -3.24 -10.21
CA GLY A 391 17.97 -2.21 -9.67
C GLY A 391 19.35 -2.14 -10.34
N GLU A 392 19.67 -3.03 -11.29
CA GLU A 392 20.94 -3.07 -12.01
C GLU A 392 20.81 -2.92 -13.53
N GLY A 393 21.88 -2.42 -14.17
CA GLY A 393 21.95 -2.22 -15.62
C GLY A 393 22.18 -0.76 -16.02
N GLY A 394 21.95 -0.46 -17.31
CA GLY A 394 22.02 0.89 -17.88
C GLY A 394 20.62 1.44 -18.24
N LEU A 395 20.57 2.51 -19.04
CA LEU A 395 19.29 3.15 -19.43
C LEU A 395 18.34 2.25 -20.24
N ILE A 396 18.88 1.21 -20.88
CA ILE A 396 18.17 0.25 -21.71
C ILE A 396 18.48 -1.16 -21.18
N LEU A 397 17.57 -2.11 -21.34
CA LEU A 397 17.80 -3.50 -20.97
C LEU A 397 19.06 -4.08 -21.65
N PRO A 398 19.92 -4.81 -20.92
CA PRO A 398 21.10 -5.46 -21.49
C PRO A 398 20.75 -6.34 -22.70
N ALA A 399 19.63 -7.07 -22.66
CA ALA A 399 19.18 -7.90 -23.77
C ALA A 399 18.91 -7.10 -25.08
N LEU A 400 18.38 -5.87 -24.96
CA LEU A 400 18.13 -4.99 -26.12
C LEU A 400 19.44 -4.48 -26.73
N ALA A 401 20.44 -4.20 -25.89
CA ALA A 401 21.74 -3.67 -26.34
C ALA A 401 22.54 -4.69 -27.17
N HIS A 402 22.36 -5.99 -26.92
CA HIS A 402 23.11 -7.06 -27.58
C HIS A 402 22.36 -7.72 -28.75
N GLY A 403 21.29 -7.10 -29.26
CA GLY A 403 20.52 -7.60 -30.40
C GLY A 403 19.66 -8.85 -30.09
N ALA A 404 19.58 -9.24 -28.82
CA ALA A 404 18.81 -10.39 -28.38
C ALA A 404 17.32 -10.01 -28.32
N VAL A 405 16.59 -10.45 -29.35
CA VAL A 405 15.17 -10.77 -29.30
C VAL A 405 14.18 -9.59 -29.33
N ILE A 406 14.21 -8.82 -30.41
CA ILE A 406 13.17 -7.83 -30.77
C ILE A 406 11.76 -8.46 -30.73
N GLY A 407 11.59 -9.71 -31.18
CA GLY A 407 10.28 -10.39 -31.22
C GLY A 407 9.64 -10.65 -29.85
N THR A 408 10.41 -11.15 -28.88
CA THR A 408 9.92 -11.46 -27.53
C THR A 408 9.75 -10.20 -26.69
N LEU A 409 10.57 -9.17 -26.91
CA LEU A 409 10.42 -7.87 -26.24
C LEU A 409 9.23 -7.08 -26.81
N THR A 410 8.96 -7.20 -28.11
CA THR A 410 7.73 -6.68 -28.74
C THR A 410 6.49 -7.39 -28.20
N LEU A 411 6.57 -8.70 -27.97
CA LEU A 411 5.49 -9.51 -27.41
C LEU A 411 5.25 -9.24 -25.92
N LEU A 412 6.33 -9.02 -25.14
CA LEU A 412 6.28 -8.62 -23.74
C LEU A 412 5.73 -7.20 -23.57
N LEU A 413 6.16 -6.28 -24.41
CA LEU A 413 5.62 -4.92 -24.48
C LEU A 413 4.13 -4.97 -24.87
N ALA A 414 3.76 -5.77 -25.88
CA ALA A 414 2.38 -5.97 -26.25
C ALA A 414 1.55 -6.49 -25.07
N VAL A 415 2.06 -7.42 -24.26
CA VAL A 415 1.32 -7.95 -23.11
C VAL A 415 1.30 -7.03 -21.90
N LEU A 416 2.35 -6.28 -21.62
CA LEU A 416 2.28 -5.20 -20.63
C LEU A 416 1.24 -4.15 -21.04
N LEU A 417 1.20 -3.78 -22.31
CA LEU A 417 0.20 -2.86 -22.87
C LEU A 417 -1.21 -3.46 -22.86
N THR A 418 -1.35 -4.78 -23.05
CA THR A 418 -2.67 -5.46 -23.08
C THR A 418 -3.24 -5.73 -21.70
N LEU A 419 -2.43 -6.21 -20.75
CA LEU A 419 -2.82 -6.37 -19.33
C LEU A 419 -3.30 -5.05 -18.73
N GLN A 420 -2.96 -3.95 -19.40
CA GLN A 420 -3.20 -2.59 -18.96
C GLN A 420 -4.00 -1.78 -19.97
N ALA A 421 -4.61 -2.46 -20.95
CA ALA A 421 -5.68 -1.92 -21.78
C ALA A 421 -6.84 -1.38 -20.92
N MET A 422 -6.97 -1.85 -19.66
CA MET A 422 -7.82 -1.26 -18.61
C MET A 422 -7.59 0.24 -18.40
N ALA A 423 -6.34 0.71 -18.51
CA ALA A 423 -6.00 2.12 -18.40
C ALA A 423 -6.47 2.89 -19.66
N TRP A 424 -6.30 2.32 -20.84
CA TRP A 424 -6.52 3.07 -22.07
C TRP A 424 -7.96 3.06 -22.59
N ALA A 425 -8.79 2.14 -22.10
CA ALA A 425 -10.18 1.97 -22.56
C ALA A 425 -11.08 3.21 -22.34
N GLY A 426 -10.71 4.12 -21.43
CA GLY A 426 -11.42 5.39 -21.23
C GLY A 426 -11.13 6.48 -22.28
N PHE A 427 -10.04 6.37 -23.05
CA PHE A 427 -9.57 7.44 -23.96
C PHE A 427 -10.13 7.35 -25.38
N GLY A 428 -10.84 6.27 -25.66
CA GLY A 428 -11.60 6.14 -26.87
C GLY A 428 -12.89 6.94 -26.84
N VAL A 429 -12.84 8.25 -27.13
CA VAL A 429 -13.94 9.02 -27.77
C VAL A 429 -14.92 9.83 -26.88
N ALA A 430 -14.85 9.80 -25.54
CA ALA A 430 -15.72 10.66 -24.71
C ALA A 430 -14.98 11.87 -24.10
N GLY A 431 -15.27 13.10 -24.57
CA GLY A 431 -14.93 14.31 -23.83
C GLY A 431 -13.50 14.86 -23.99
N ARG A 432 -12.85 14.70 -25.16
CA ARG A 432 -11.53 15.32 -25.45
C ARG A 432 -11.48 16.84 -25.22
N ARG A 433 -12.63 17.50 -25.09
CA ARG A 433 -12.74 18.93 -24.79
C ARG A 433 -12.83 19.25 -23.30
N ASP A 434 -13.05 18.26 -22.44
CA ASP A 434 -13.13 18.44 -20.99
C ASP A 434 -11.72 18.32 -20.38
N PRO A 435 -11.20 19.37 -19.71
CA PRO A 435 -9.88 19.31 -19.07
C PRO A 435 -9.78 18.24 -17.97
N VAL A 436 -10.90 17.80 -17.37
CA VAL A 436 -10.89 16.67 -16.40
C VAL A 436 -10.46 15.37 -17.07
N ALA A 437 -10.82 15.13 -18.34
CA ALA A 437 -10.38 13.94 -19.06
C ALA A 437 -8.85 13.92 -19.26
N TRP A 438 -8.26 15.09 -19.53
CA TRP A 438 -6.80 15.25 -19.65
C TRP A 438 -6.09 15.17 -18.29
N PHE A 439 -6.77 15.57 -17.21
CA PHE A 439 -6.26 15.33 -15.86
C PHE A 439 -6.16 13.84 -15.54
N LEU A 440 -7.20 13.06 -15.83
CA LEU A 440 -7.17 11.60 -15.65
C LEU A 440 -6.07 10.98 -16.54
N LEU A 441 -6.01 11.37 -17.81
CA LEU A 441 -4.97 10.89 -18.75
C LEU A 441 -3.56 11.19 -18.25
N GLY A 442 -3.33 12.39 -17.72
CA GLY A 442 -2.02 12.81 -17.26
C GLY A 442 -1.55 12.01 -16.07
N ALA A 443 -2.44 11.72 -15.11
CA ALA A 443 -2.13 10.85 -13.99
C ALA A 443 -1.79 9.43 -14.47
N MET A 444 -2.53 8.93 -15.47
CA MET A 444 -2.31 7.60 -16.01
C MET A 444 -0.99 7.50 -16.78
N ILE A 445 -0.68 8.49 -17.63
CA ILE A 445 0.61 8.57 -18.33
C ILE A 445 1.76 8.65 -17.32
N ALA A 446 1.63 9.43 -16.24
CA ALA A 446 2.66 9.51 -15.21
C ALA A 446 2.88 8.18 -14.47
N GLY A 447 1.80 7.45 -14.16
CA GLY A 447 1.92 6.10 -13.60
C GLY A 447 2.58 5.11 -14.54
N TRP A 448 2.22 5.16 -15.82
CA TRP A 448 2.86 4.37 -16.86
C TRP A 448 4.33 4.70 -17.05
N ALA A 449 4.66 5.99 -17.06
CA ALA A 449 6.02 6.46 -17.16
C ALA A 449 6.85 5.98 -15.97
N GLY A 450 6.34 6.10 -14.74
CA GLY A 450 7.03 5.60 -13.55
C GLY A 450 7.27 4.09 -13.62
N TYR A 451 6.26 3.31 -14.02
CA TYR A 451 6.36 1.86 -14.15
C TYR A 451 7.35 1.39 -15.23
N LEU A 452 7.43 2.13 -16.35
CA LEU A 452 8.26 1.75 -17.49
C LEU A 452 9.68 2.31 -17.43
N LEU A 453 9.91 3.41 -16.70
CA LEU A 453 11.19 4.14 -16.72
C LEU A 453 12.00 3.96 -15.43
N ILE A 454 11.39 3.50 -14.34
CA ILE A 454 12.07 3.31 -13.05
C ILE A 454 12.41 1.83 -12.89
N ASP A 455 13.63 1.59 -12.42
CA ASP A 455 14.13 0.28 -12.03
C ASP A 455 14.41 0.29 -10.53
N HIS A 456 13.56 -0.38 -9.75
CA HIS A 456 13.74 -0.48 -8.31
C HIS A 456 14.22 -1.90 -7.94
N PRO A 457 15.17 -2.07 -6.99
CA PRO A 457 15.70 -3.38 -6.60
C PRO A 457 14.64 -4.40 -6.17
N SER A 458 13.53 -3.90 -5.64
CA SER A 458 12.37 -4.69 -5.17
C SER A 458 11.14 -4.61 -6.08
N VAL A 459 11.31 -4.22 -7.36
CA VAL A 459 10.20 -4.10 -8.33
C VAL A 459 9.10 -3.15 -7.85
N SER A 460 9.48 -2.15 -7.06
CA SER A 460 8.54 -1.20 -6.44
C SER A 460 8.02 -0.15 -7.42
N GLU A 461 8.56 -0.07 -8.64
CA GLU A 461 7.97 0.69 -9.74
C GLU A 461 6.55 0.21 -10.08
N SER A 462 6.19 -1.04 -9.75
CA SER A 462 4.82 -1.58 -9.87
C SER A 462 3.76 -0.77 -9.10
N TYR A 463 4.15 -0.12 -7.99
CA TYR A 463 3.26 0.71 -7.20
C TYR A 463 2.74 1.95 -7.96
N PHE A 464 3.42 2.41 -9.02
CA PHE A 464 2.90 3.48 -9.87
C PHE A 464 1.60 3.06 -10.58
N ILE A 465 1.54 1.83 -11.08
CA ILE A 465 0.33 1.29 -11.71
C ILE A 465 -0.77 1.07 -10.68
N TYR A 466 -0.44 0.57 -9.49
CA TYR A 466 -1.43 0.38 -8.42
C TYR A 466 -2.06 1.71 -8.02
N THR A 467 -1.24 2.76 -7.89
CA THR A 467 -1.72 4.11 -7.58
C THR A 467 -2.56 4.71 -8.72
N THR A 468 -2.33 4.27 -9.96
CA THR A 468 -3.07 4.70 -11.15
C THR A 468 -4.45 4.07 -11.28
N ALA A 469 -4.66 2.87 -10.71
CA ALA A 469 -5.88 2.09 -10.92
C ALA A 469 -7.20 2.85 -10.69
N PRO A 470 -7.37 3.69 -9.64
CA PRO A 470 -8.60 4.47 -9.45
C PRO A 470 -8.89 5.46 -10.59
N PHE A 471 -7.86 6.05 -11.19
CA PHE A 471 -8.00 6.98 -12.32
C PHE A 471 -8.47 6.23 -13.57
N SER A 472 -7.91 5.04 -13.82
CA SER A 472 -8.37 4.13 -14.88
C SER A 472 -9.82 3.71 -14.70
N LEU A 473 -10.22 3.34 -13.47
CA LEU A 473 -11.61 2.97 -13.16
C LEU A 473 -12.57 4.14 -13.33
N ALA A 474 -12.16 5.35 -12.93
CA ALA A 474 -12.95 6.56 -13.13
C ALA A 474 -13.13 6.90 -14.62
N ALA A 475 -12.06 6.79 -15.41
CA ALA A 475 -12.09 7.00 -16.86
C ALA A 475 -12.95 5.93 -17.57
N ALA A 476 -12.80 4.66 -17.20
CA ALA A 476 -13.61 3.56 -17.71
C ALA A 476 -15.10 3.75 -17.36
N GLY A 477 -15.41 4.12 -16.10
CA GLY A 477 -16.76 4.43 -15.67
C GLY A 477 -17.38 5.61 -16.43
N TRP A 478 -16.61 6.68 -16.67
CA TRP A 478 -17.05 7.78 -17.52
C TRP A 478 -17.37 7.31 -18.93
N PHE A 479 -16.44 6.60 -19.58
CA PHE A 479 -16.64 6.11 -20.93
C PHE A 479 -17.85 5.18 -21.04
N ALA A 480 -18.04 4.27 -20.08
CA ALA A 480 -19.23 3.44 -19.97
C ALA A 480 -20.50 4.31 -19.85
N ALA A 481 -20.49 5.36 -19.03
CA ALA A 481 -21.66 6.23 -18.86
C ALA A 481 -22.03 7.00 -20.13
N VAL A 482 -21.04 7.44 -20.91
CA VAL A 482 -21.28 8.07 -22.21
C VAL A 482 -21.78 7.06 -23.23
N SER A 483 -21.22 5.86 -23.25
CA SER A 483 -21.63 4.78 -24.15
C SER A 483 -23.05 4.31 -23.87
N VAL A 484 -23.43 4.14 -22.60
CA VAL A 484 -24.81 3.79 -22.18
C VAL A 484 -25.80 4.86 -22.61
N ARG A 485 -25.47 6.15 -22.49
CA ARG A 485 -26.35 7.24 -22.94
C ARG A 485 -26.59 7.23 -24.45
N ALA A 486 -25.62 6.75 -25.21
CA ALA A 486 -25.71 6.68 -26.66
C ALA A 486 -26.32 5.35 -27.14
N ALA A 487 -26.33 4.30 -26.30
CA ALA A 487 -26.81 2.97 -26.67
C ALA A 487 -28.32 2.80 -26.43
N GLU A 488 -29.05 2.33 -27.45
CA GLU A 488 -30.50 2.10 -27.36
C GLU A 488 -30.86 0.90 -26.44
N ARG A 489 -29.97 -0.10 -26.34
CA ARG A 489 -30.19 -1.34 -25.57
C ARG A 489 -28.95 -1.74 -24.75
N PRO A 490 -28.69 -1.12 -23.58
CA PRO A 490 -27.45 -1.34 -22.82
C PRO A 490 -27.40 -2.70 -22.08
N ILE A 491 -28.54 -3.28 -21.72
CA ILE A 491 -28.59 -4.56 -20.96
C ILE A 491 -28.05 -5.74 -21.80
N PRO A 492 -28.50 -5.96 -23.05
CA PRO A 492 -27.91 -7.00 -23.91
C PRO A 492 -26.40 -6.85 -24.07
N VAL A 493 -25.89 -5.61 -24.23
CA VAL A 493 -24.45 -5.34 -24.34
C VAL A 493 -23.70 -5.76 -23.08
N ALA A 494 -24.25 -5.48 -21.90
CA ALA A 494 -23.65 -5.89 -20.63
C ALA A 494 -23.64 -7.42 -20.45
N VAL A 495 -24.72 -8.10 -20.84
CA VAL A 495 -24.79 -9.57 -20.82
C VAL A 495 -23.77 -10.17 -21.78
N THR A 496 -23.70 -9.66 -23.01
CA THR A 496 -22.69 -10.08 -23.99
C THR A 496 -21.28 -9.83 -23.46
N ALA A 497 -21.01 -8.66 -22.85
CA ALA A 497 -19.70 -8.37 -22.27
C ALA A 497 -19.32 -9.41 -21.22
N PHE A 498 -20.25 -9.73 -20.31
CA PHE A 498 -20.03 -10.73 -19.27
C PHE A 498 -19.74 -12.11 -19.85
N VAL A 499 -20.58 -12.60 -20.77
CA VAL A 499 -20.40 -13.92 -21.41
C VAL A 499 -19.06 -14.01 -22.14
N VAL A 500 -18.72 -13.00 -22.95
CA VAL A 500 -17.45 -12.99 -23.67
C VAL A 500 -16.28 -12.90 -22.68
N SER A 501 -16.41 -12.15 -21.58
CA SER A 501 -15.38 -12.10 -20.52
C SER A 501 -15.13 -13.44 -19.86
N VAL A 502 -16.17 -14.24 -19.61
CA VAL A 502 -16.04 -15.60 -19.08
C VAL A 502 -15.24 -16.47 -20.05
N VAL A 503 -15.55 -16.40 -21.35
CA VAL A 503 -14.81 -17.13 -22.39
C VAL A 503 -13.36 -16.67 -22.45
N CYS A 504 -13.11 -15.35 -22.51
CA CYS A 504 -11.76 -14.78 -22.53
C CYS A 504 -10.96 -15.15 -21.28
N ALA A 505 -11.57 -15.10 -20.10
CA ALA A 505 -10.96 -15.48 -18.83
C ALA A 505 -10.63 -16.98 -18.81
N GLY A 506 -11.54 -17.85 -19.27
CA GLY A 506 -11.29 -19.28 -19.39
C GLY A 506 -10.12 -19.60 -20.34
N LEU A 507 -10.05 -18.90 -21.48
CA LEU A 507 -8.92 -19.00 -22.41
C LEU A 507 -7.61 -18.54 -21.76
N LEU A 508 -7.61 -17.46 -20.97
CA LEU A 508 -6.44 -16.99 -20.25
C LEU A 508 -5.97 -17.98 -19.19
N VAL A 509 -6.89 -18.56 -18.42
CA VAL A 509 -6.56 -19.58 -17.41
C VAL A 509 -5.99 -20.83 -18.08
N TRP A 510 -6.62 -21.30 -19.15
CA TRP A 510 -6.11 -22.42 -19.96
C TRP A 510 -4.73 -22.11 -20.53
N ALA A 511 -4.51 -20.89 -21.03
CA ALA A 511 -3.26 -20.45 -21.62
C ALA A 511 -2.13 -20.35 -20.59
N ARG A 512 -2.42 -19.91 -19.35
CA ARG A 512 -1.45 -19.87 -18.25
C ARG A 512 -0.92 -21.27 -17.93
N GLY A 513 -1.81 -22.26 -17.86
CA GLY A 513 -1.46 -23.64 -17.53
C GLY A 513 -0.75 -23.77 -16.17
N VAL A 514 -0.23 -24.96 -15.91
CA VAL A 514 0.52 -25.26 -14.68
C VAL A 514 1.98 -24.81 -14.84
N PRO A 515 2.61 -24.17 -13.83
CA PRO A 515 4.03 -23.85 -13.84
C PRO A 515 4.89 -25.06 -14.25
N ALA A 516 5.84 -24.85 -15.18
CA ALA A 516 6.64 -25.92 -15.76
C ALA A 516 8.10 -25.85 -15.30
N ALA A 517 8.69 -27.01 -15.02
CA ALA A 517 10.09 -27.13 -14.59
C ALA A 517 11.11 -26.92 -15.73
N SER A 518 10.74 -27.14 -16.99
CA SER A 518 11.67 -27.01 -18.12
C SER A 518 11.56 -25.65 -18.81
N ARG A 519 12.72 -25.06 -19.15
CA ARG A 519 12.83 -23.76 -19.84
C ARG A 519 11.98 -23.71 -21.12
N GLY A 520 12.02 -24.75 -21.94
CA GLY A 520 11.26 -24.82 -23.20
C GLY A 520 9.74 -24.80 -22.99
N ARG A 521 9.24 -25.51 -21.97
CA ARG A 521 7.79 -25.53 -21.65
C ARG A 521 7.35 -24.22 -21.01
N GLN A 522 8.18 -23.60 -20.17
CA GLN A 522 7.93 -22.28 -19.60
C GLN A 522 7.88 -21.19 -20.68
N LEU A 523 8.78 -21.25 -21.66
CA LEU A 523 8.78 -20.37 -22.83
C LEU A 523 7.51 -20.57 -23.66
N TRP A 524 7.10 -21.82 -23.89
CA TRP A 524 5.86 -22.14 -24.63
C TRP A 524 4.60 -21.67 -23.90
N LEU A 525 4.48 -21.94 -22.59
CA LEU A 525 3.34 -21.49 -21.77
C LEU A 525 3.24 -19.96 -21.79
N SER A 526 4.37 -19.28 -21.60
CA SER A 526 4.42 -17.82 -21.65
C SER A 526 4.03 -17.33 -23.04
N THR A 527 4.64 -17.85 -24.11
CA THR A 527 4.30 -17.51 -25.50
C THR A 527 2.82 -17.77 -25.81
N ARG A 528 2.24 -18.85 -25.31
CA ARG A 528 0.82 -19.17 -25.46
C ARG A 528 -0.08 -18.15 -24.78
N VAL A 529 0.23 -17.76 -23.53
CA VAL A 529 -0.47 -16.65 -22.86
C VAL A 529 -0.36 -15.38 -23.69
N LEU A 530 0.83 -15.07 -24.18
CA LEU A 530 1.07 -13.86 -24.96
C LEU A 530 0.26 -13.87 -26.28
N LEU A 531 0.18 -15.02 -26.98
CA LEU A 531 -0.62 -15.18 -28.19
C LEU A 531 -2.12 -15.06 -27.94
N VAL A 532 -2.63 -15.64 -26.84
CA VAL A 532 -4.05 -15.52 -26.46
C VAL A 532 -4.37 -14.06 -26.13
N VAL A 533 -3.52 -13.39 -25.36
CA VAL A 533 -3.67 -11.96 -25.03
C VAL A 533 -3.64 -11.09 -26.31
N LEU A 534 -2.74 -11.36 -27.25
CA LEU A 534 -2.67 -10.67 -28.54
C LEU A 534 -3.95 -10.91 -29.37
N ALA A 535 -4.39 -12.16 -29.49
CA ALA A 535 -5.61 -12.52 -30.23
C ALA A 535 -6.84 -11.82 -29.64
N LEU A 536 -6.97 -11.82 -28.30
CA LEU A 536 -8.03 -11.11 -27.60
C LEU A 536 -7.97 -9.60 -27.85
N THR A 537 -6.78 -9.00 -27.88
CA THR A 537 -6.59 -7.58 -28.20
C THR A 537 -7.03 -7.26 -29.62
N VAL A 538 -6.61 -8.06 -30.60
CA VAL A 538 -6.98 -7.87 -32.01
C VAL A 538 -8.49 -8.00 -32.17
N VAL A 539 -9.12 -9.01 -31.54
CA VAL A 539 -10.57 -9.15 -31.52
C VAL A 539 -11.23 -7.94 -30.88
N LEU A 540 -10.76 -7.46 -29.72
CA LEU A 540 -11.29 -6.26 -29.06
C LEU A 540 -11.13 -5.02 -29.94
N LEU A 541 -10.00 -4.85 -30.64
CA LEU A 541 -9.76 -3.74 -31.57
C LEU A 541 -10.60 -3.82 -32.85
N LEU A 542 -10.84 -5.03 -33.37
CA LEU A 542 -11.72 -5.26 -34.52
C LEU A 542 -13.17 -5.02 -34.14
N VAL A 543 -13.62 -5.57 -33.02
CA VAL A 543 -14.95 -5.29 -32.45
C VAL A 543 -15.10 -3.81 -32.17
N TRP A 544 -14.08 -3.19 -31.57
CA TRP A 544 -14.03 -1.75 -31.39
C TRP A 544 -14.20 -1.05 -32.74
N ARG A 545 -13.36 -1.29 -33.74
CA ARG A 545 -13.40 -0.60 -35.05
C ARG A 545 -14.70 -0.83 -35.82
N LEU A 546 -15.23 -2.05 -35.84
CA LEU A 546 -16.41 -2.44 -36.59
C LEU A 546 -17.70 -1.92 -35.94
N PHE A 547 -17.75 -1.93 -34.60
CA PHE A 547 -18.93 -1.53 -33.85
C PHE A 547 -18.80 -0.13 -33.24
N PHE A 548 -17.68 0.59 -33.37
CA PHE A 548 -17.50 1.95 -32.83
C PHE A 548 -18.43 3.00 -33.42
N ARG A 549 -18.93 2.73 -34.62
CA ARG A 549 -19.95 3.57 -35.25
C ARG A 549 -21.30 3.44 -34.54
N GLN A 550 -21.46 2.46 -33.66
CA GLN A 550 -22.63 2.25 -32.82
C GLN A 550 -22.25 2.36 -31.34
N ALA A 551 -23.08 3.03 -30.56
CA ALA A 551 -22.81 3.33 -29.16
C ALA A 551 -22.58 2.12 -28.23
N GLY A 552 -22.99 0.91 -28.65
CA GLY A 552 -22.82 -0.33 -27.87
C GLY A 552 -21.42 -0.92 -27.87
N GLY A 553 -20.60 -0.69 -28.91
CA GLY A 553 -19.29 -1.34 -29.04
C GLY A 553 -18.28 -0.91 -27.98
N GLY A 554 -18.28 0.38 -27.61
CA GLY A 554 -17.43 0.90 -26.53
C GLY A 554 -17.80 0.34 -25.15
N LEU A 555 -19.09 0.29 -24.84
CA LEU A 555 -19.58 -0.26 -23.57
C LEU A 555 -19.17 -1.73 -23.39
N LEU A 556 -19.27 -2.53 -24.47
CA LEU A 556 -18.84 -3.93 -24.47
C LEU A 556 -17.37 -4.08 -24.04
N VAL A 557 -16.47 -3.32 -24.67
CA VAL A 557 -15.02 -3.43 -24.42
C VAL A 557 -14.66 -3.03 -22.99
N VAL A 558 -15.23 -1.96 -22.45
CA VAL A 558 -14.95 -1.56 -21.06
C VAL A 558 -15.46 -2.58 -20.06
N LEU A 559 -16.69 -3.05 -20.22
CA LEU A 559 -17.24 -4.06 -19.32
C LEU A 559 -16.43 -5.36 -19.38
N MET A 560 -15.95 -5.73 -20.57
CA MET A 560 -15.09 -6.89 -20.72
C MET A 560 -13.77 -6.75 -19.96
N LEU A 561 -13.08 -5.63 -20.13
CA LEU A 561 -11.80 -5.38 -19.47
C LEU A 561 -11.92 -5.35 -17.94
N LEU A 562 -13.03 -4.82 -17.41
CA LEU A 562 -13.30 -4.82 -15.97
C LEU A 562 -13.62 -6.24 -15.42
N ALA A 563 -14.21 -7.11 -16.24
CA ALA A 563 -14.66 -8.43 -15.82
C ALA A 563 -13.60 -9.54 -16.00
N ILE A 564 -12.71 -9.44 -17.00
CA ILE A 564 -11.72 -10.49 -17.31
C ILE A 564 -10.79 -10.79 -16.13
N SER A 565 -10.26 -9.76 -15.45
CA SER A 565 -9.34 -9.95 -14.33
C SER A 565 -9.97 -10.69 -13.14
N PRO A 566 -11.12 -10.25 -12.58
CA PRO A 566 -11.75 -10.97 -11.48
C PRO A 566 -12.23 -12.37 -11.90
N ILE A 567 -12.78 -12.55 -13.11
CA ILE A 567 -13.24 -13.86 -13.57
C ILE A 567 -12.04 -14.81 -13.76
N SER A 568 -10.94 -14.36 -14.37
CA SER A 568 -9.76 -15.21 -14.56
C SER A 568 -9.10 -15.59 -13.25
N SER A 569 -9.07 -14.69 -12.27
CA SER A 569 -8.58 -14.99 -10.91
C SER A 569 -9.46 -16.05 -10.25
N PHE A 570 -10.78 -15.88 -10.29
CA PHE A 570 -11.72 -16.86 -9.75
C PHE A 570 -11.61 -18.22 -10.44
N LEU A 571 -11.60 -18.25 -11.78
CA LEU A 571 -11.46 -19.48 -12.57
C LEU A 571 -10.11 -20.16 -12.32
N GLN A 572 -9.03 -19.40 -12.15
CA GLN A 572 -7.72 -19.96 -11.83
C GLN A 572 -7.74 -20.65 -10.47
N SER A 573 -8.31 -20.01 -9.44
CA SER A 573 -8.50 -20.62 -8.12
C SER A 573 -9.44 -21.83 -8.17
N ALA A 574 -10.51 -21.79 -8.97
CA ALA A 574 -11.42 -22.93 -9.11
C ALA A 574 -10.77 -24.13 -9.85
N ALA A 575 -9.88 -23.86 -10.82
CA ALA A 575 -9.26 -24.89 -11.66
C ALA A 575 -7.94 -25.44 -11.08
N HIS A 576 -7.20 -24.63 -10.33
CA HIS A 576 -5.86 -24.96 -9.81
C HIS A 576 -5.77 -24.86 -8.29
N GLY A 577 -6.87 -24.51 -7.61
CA GLY A 577 -6.87 -24.37 -6.16
C GLY A 577 -6.42 -25.69 -5.53
N ASP A 578 -5.28 -25.64 -4.84
CA ASP A 578 -5.03 -26.54 -3.73
C ASP A 578 -6.21 -26.34 -2.78
N THR A 579 -7.11 -27.32 -2.72
CA THR A 579 -8.21 -27.33 -1.76
C THR A 579 -7.70 -27.33 -0.30
N GLU A 580 -6.39 -27.54 -0.10
CA GLU A 580 -5.70 -27.33 1.15
C GLU A 580 -5.39 -25.84 1.36
N ARG A 581 -6.38 -25.12 1.88
CA ARG A 581 -6.21 -23.77 2.45
C ARG A 581 -4.99 -23.76 3.38
N SER A 582 -3.89 -23.13 2.97
CA SER A 582 -2.73 -22.94 3.84
C SER A 582 -3.12 -22.03 4.99
N GLN A 583 -3.31 -22.60 6.18
CA GLN A 583 -3.87 -21.86 7.31
C GLN A 583 -2.95 -20.73 7.80
N THR A 584 -1.64 -20.82 7.53
CA THR A 584 -0.64 -19.86 8.00
C THR A 584 0.48 -19.67 7.00
N HIS A 585 1.07 -18.48 7.00
CA HIS A 585 2.22 -18.16 6.18
C HIS A 585 3.42 -19.04 6.56
N ARG A 586 3.96 -19.74 5.55
CA ARG A 586 5.13 -20.61 5.67
C ARG A 586 6.20 -20.19 4.69
N ALA A 587 7.29 -19.65 5.23
CA ALA A 587 8.51 -19.34 4.51
C ALA A 587 9.68 -19.73 5.42
N PRO A 588 10.31 -20.90 5.21
CA PRO A 588 11.37 -21.39 6.10
C PRO A 588 12.52 -20.39 6.30
N HIS A 589 12.78 -19.53 5.31
CA HIS A 589 13.82 -18.50 5.34
C HIS A 589 13.43 -17.24 6.11
N TRP A 590 12.17 -17.08 6.53
CA TRP A 590 11.71 -15.97 7.38
C TRP A 590 11.07 -16.48 8.67
N TRP A 591 11.50 -17.67 9.11
CA TRP A 591 10.99 -18.27 10.33
C TRP A 591 11.40 -17.46 11.55
N VAL A 592 10.43 -17.23 12.44
CA VAL A 592 10.64 -16.71 13.79
C VAL A 592 10.17 -17.77 14.76
N TYR A 593 11.09 -18.28 15.57
CA TYR A 593 10.75 -19.28 16.56
C TYR A 593 9.87 -18.68 17.68
N ARG A 594 8.99 -19.50 18.24
CA ARG A 594 8.07 -19.07 19.29
C ARG A 594 8.80 -18.52 20.52
N ASP A 595 9.92 -19.13 20.91
CA ASP A 595 10.75 -18.65 22.02
C ASP A 595 11.44 -17.31 21.71
N GLU A 596 11.85 -17.06 20.45
CA GLU A 596 12.30 -15.72 20.03
C GLU A 596 11.20 -14.67 20.23
N ALA A 597 10.01 -14.92 19.67
CA ALA A 597 8.91 -13.97 19.78
C ALA A 597 8.45 -13.77 21.23
N MET A 598 8.41 -14.83 22.03
CA MET A 598 8.06 -14.75 23.46
C MET A 598 9.09 -13.96 24.28
N ALA A 599 10.39 -14.15 24.02
CA ALA A 599 11.43 -13.38 24.67
C ALA A 599 11.35 -11.89 24.30
N ALA A 600 11.07 -11.57 23.04
CA ALA A 600 10.87 -10.20 22.59
C ALA A 600 9.64 -9.54 23.26
N LEU A 601 8.53 -10.28 23.43
CA LEU A 601 7.36 -9.82 24.18
C LEU A 601 7.63 -9.68 25.68
N TRP A 602 8.51 -10.51 26.25
CA TRP A 602 8.96 -10.31 27.62
C TRP A 602 9.74 -9.00 27.74
N LEU A 603 10.69 -8.75 26.81
CA LEU A 603 11.47 -7.53 26.77
C LEU A 603 10.59 -6.28 26.65
N GLU A 604 9.57 -6.32 25.78
CA GLU A 604 8.58 -5.24 25.62
C GLU A 604 7.90 -4.84 26.94
N LYS A 605 7.68 -5.79 27.86
CA LYS A 605 7.00 -5.53 29.14
C LYS A 605 7.94 -5.10 30.27
N HIS A 606 9.25 -5.31 30.12
CA HIS A 606 10.24 -5.14 31.19
C HIS A 606 11.33 -4.11 30.88
N SER A 607 11.22 -3.40 29.77
CA SER A 607 12.14 -2.32 29.36
C SER A 607 11.39 -1.02 29.08
N ALA A 608 12.06 0.13 29.19
CA ALA A 608 11.48 1.41 28.78
C ALA A 608 11.36 1.49 27.24
N PRO A 609 10.37 2.20 26.69
CA PRO A 609 10.19 2.32 25.23
C PRO A 609 11.38 2.94 24.47
N THR A 610 12.24 3.67 25.18
CA THR A 610 13.44 4.33 24.67
C THR A 610 14.73 3.57 24.94
N ASP A 611 14.68 2.45 25.67
CA ASP A 611 15.87 1.63 25.93
C ASP A 611 16.44 1.08 24.62
N VAL A 612 17.78 1.02 24.54
CA VAL A 612 18.52 0.44 23.40
C VAL A 612 18.94 -0.99 23.72
N VAL A 613 18.84 -1.87 22.72
CA VAL A 613 19.13 -3.29 22.82
C VAL A 613 20.27 -3.67 21.87
N ALA A 614 21.30 -4.38 22.35
CA ALA A 614 22.22 -5.07 21.46
C ALA A 614 21.73 -6.51 21.23
N THR A 615 21.65 -6.92 19.96
CA THR A 615 21.08 -8.22 19.57
C THR A 615 21.82 -8.82 18.37
N ASN A 616 21.87 -10.14 18.25
CA ASN A 616 22.44 -10.87 17.11
C ASN A 616 21.40 -11.36 16.08
N THR A 617 20.17 -10.87 16.15
CA THR A 617 19.00 -11.34 15.36
C THR A 617 18.83 -10.68 13.98
N TRP A 618 19.91 -10.19 13.37
CA TRP A 618 19.85 -9.36 12.15
C TRP A 618 19.64 -10.14 10.84
N CYS A 619 20.04 -11.42 10.76
CA CYS A 619 19.76 -12.27 9.59
C CYS A 619 18.49 -13.12 9.77
N ARG A 620 17.87 -13.54 8.65
CA ARG A 620 16.84 -14.58 8.62
C ARG A 620 17.18 -15.68 7.59
N PRO A 621 16.79 -16.95 7.84
CA PRO A 621 16.20 -17.45 9.10
C PRO A 621 17.23 -17.48 10.22
N ALA A 622 16.79 -17.63 11.48
CA ALA A 622 17.72 -17.71 12.60
C ALA A 622 18.68 -18.91 12.43
N GLY A 623 19.96 -18.70 12.70
CA GLY A 623 21.04 -19.64 12.41
C GLY A 623 22.41 -18.97 12.39
N ARG A 624 23.47 -19.73 12.12
CA ARG A 624 24.83 -19.18 12.09
C ARG A 624 24.90 -18.03 11.08
N GLN A 625 25.26 -16.85 11.56
CA GLN A 625 25.34 -15.65 10.73
C GLN A 625 26.55 -15.77 9.80
N THR A 626 26.30 -15.88 8.50
CA THR A 626 27.33 -15.97 7.46
C THR A 626 27.33 -14.72 6.58
N PRO A 627 28.48 -14.33 5.99
CA PRO A 627 28.50 -13.28 4.98
C PRO A 627 27.49 -13.58 3.86
N GLY A 628 26.66 -12.60 3.49
CA GLY A 628 25.64 -12.78 2.46
C GLY A 628 24.32 -13.38 2.93
N CYS A 629 24.04 -13.41 4.24
CA CYS A 629 22.72 -13.78 4.76
C CYS A 629 21.64 -12.78 4.35
N ASP A 630 20.35 -13.15 4.45
CA ASP A 630 19.24 -12.21 4.31
C ASP A 630 19.12 -11.32 5.56
N ALA A 631 19.62 -10.09 5.49
CA ALA A 631 19.72 -9.11 6.58
C ALA A 631 18.38 -8.39 6.90
N ARG A 632 17.25 -9.10 6.75
CA ARG A 632 15.89 -8.63 7.08
C ARG A 632 15.38 -9.19 8.41
N GLY A 633 16.26 -9.29 9.41
CA GLY A 633 15.89 -9.61 10.78
C GLY A 633 15.39 -8.38 11.53
N TYR A 634 14.07 -8.27 11.71
CA TYR A 634 13.41 -7.14 12.38
C TYR A 634 12.65 -7.57 13.65
N LEU A 635 13.20 -8.55 14.37
CA LEU A 635 12.50 -9.22 15.45
C LEU A 635 12.41 -8.38 16.71
N VAL A 636 13.54 -7.86 17.20
CA VAL A 636 13.59 -7.07 18.44
C VAL A 636 12.94 -5.72 18.19
N THR A 637 13.28 -5.06 17.08
CA THR A 637 12.69 -3.75 16.75
C THR A 637 11.20 -3.85 16.46
N GLY A 638 10.74 -4.92 15.80
CA GLY A 638 9.34 -5.16 15.51
C GLY A 638 8.56 -5.63 16.74
N ILE A 639 8.88 -6.80 17.28
CA ILE A 639 8.09 -7.47 18.33
C ILE A 639 8.33 -6.84 19.70
N ALA A 640 9.60 -6.62 20.10
CA ALA A 640 9.89 -5.97 21.38
C ALA A 640 9.64 -4.45 21.31
N GLY A 641 9.63 -3.87 20.11
CA GLY A 641 9.38 -2.46 19.91
C GLY A 641 10.49 -1.57 20.48
N ARG A 642 11.73 -2.06 20.58
CA ARG A 642 12.87 -1.31 21.13
C ARG A 642 13.87 -0.95 20.05
N ARG A 643 14.60 0.15 20.26
CA ARG A 643 15.70 0.52 19.36
C ARG A 643 16.85 -0.46 19.57
N THR A 644 17.60 -0.72 18.51
CA THR A 644 18.76 -1.61 18.58
C THR A 644 20.04 -0.88 18.22
N LEU A 645 21.15 -1.31 18.82
CA LEU A 645 22.48 -0.89 18.38
C LEU A 645 22.65 -1.18 16.88
N MET A 646 22.30 -2.41 16.52
CA MET A 646 22.23 -2.93 15.16
C MET A 646 21.27 -4.14 15.13
N GLU A 647 20.33 -4.14 14.18
CA GLU A 647 19.53 -5.29 13.78
C GLU A 647 19.53 -5.41 12.24
N GLY A 648 18.51 -5.96 11.59
CA GLY A 648 18.47 -6.06 10.13
C GLY A 648 18.68 -4.71 9.45
N TRP A 649 19.66 -4.62 8.55
CA TRP A 649 20.05 -3.37 7.87
C TRP A 649 19.61 -3.31 6.41
N ALA A 650 18.92 -4.34 5.89
CA ALA A 650 18.60 -4.44 4.46
C ALA A 650 17.80 -3.24 3.91
N TYR A 651 16.91 -2.64 4.71
CA TYR A 651 16.12 -1.47 4.28
C TYR A 651 16.80 -0.12 4.57
N THR A 652 18.09 -0.12 4.90
CA THR A 652 18.88 1.11 5.00
C THR A 652 19.24 1.64 3.62
N ASN A 653 19.37 2.96 3.53
CA ASN A 653 19.75 3.63 2.29
C ASN A 653 21.14 3.21 1.81
N GLN A 654 22.04 2.90 2.75
CA GLN A 654 23.38 2.40 2.52
C GLN A 654 23.33 1.01 1.85
N ALA A 655 22.59 0.05 2.42
CA ALA A 655 22.48 -1.30 1.86
C ALA A 655 21.81 -1.30 0.47
N MET A 656 20.74 -0.49 0.29
CA MET A 656 20.07 -0.38 -1.01
C MET A 656 20.93 0.28 -2.09
N ALA A 657 21.78 1.25 -1.73
CA ALA A 657 22.73 1.85 -2.68
C ALA A 657 23.74 0.81 -3.23
N GLU A 658 24.05 -0.21 -2.43
CA GLU A 658 24.95 -1.30 -2.80
C GLU A 658 24.25 -2.44 -3.57
N GLN A 659 23.00 -2.29 -4.01
CA GLN A 659 22.34 -3.29 -4.85
C GLN A 659 23.25 -3.73 -6.01
N GLY A 660 23.55 -5.02 -6.07
CA GLY A 660 24.35 -5.64 -7.13
C GLY A 660 25.85 -5.65 -6.93
N VAL A 661 26.36 -4.90 -5.96
CA VAL A 661 27.80 -4.89 -5.66
C VAL A 661 28.22 -6.30 -5.25
N GLY A 662 29.26 -6.82 -5.90
CA GLY A 662 29.73 -8.19 -5.67
C GLY A 662 28.76 -9.29 -6.11
N GLY A 663 27.78 -8.98 -6.98
CA GLY A 663 26.75 -9.92 -7.44
C GLY A 663 25.71 -10.27 -6.37
N ARG A 664 25.58 -9.44 -5.33
CA ARG A 664 24.67 -9.66 -4.20
C ARG A 664 23.49 -8.70 -4.24
N ARG A 665 22.35 -9.14 -3.72
CA ARG A 665 21.21 -8.26 -3.50
C ARG A 665 21.47 -7.36 -2.30
N TYR A 666 20.80 -6.21 -2.25
CA TYR A 666 20.85 -5.28 -1.12
C TYR A 666 20.48 -5.96 0.21
N THR A 667 19.64 -7.00 0.18
CA THR A 667 19.28 -7.81 1.35
C THR A 667 20.43 -8.68 1.86
N GLU A 668 21.45 -8.92 1.03
CA GLU A 668 22.60 -9.79 1.28
C GLU A 668 23.91 -9.00 1.37
N GLN A 669 23.82 -7.67 1.32
CA GLN A 669 25.01 -6.82 1.46
C GLN A 669 25.54 -6.86 2.90
N PRO A 670 26.87 -6.75 3.07
CA PRO A 670 27.46 -6.63 4.39
C PRO A 670 26.86 -5.44 5.14
N SER A 671 26.92 -5.50 6.47
CA SER A 671 26.47 -4.38 7.28
C SER A 671 27.27 -3.11 6.95
N PRO A 672 26.60 -1.97 6.71
CA PRO A 672 27.27 -0.68 6.56
C PRO A 672 27.98 -0.19 7.84
N TRP A 673 27.68 -0.81 8.99
CA TRP A 673 28.29 -0.52 10.29
C TRP A 673 28.96 -1.78 10.87
N PRO A 674 30.05 -2.26 10.25
CA PRO A 674 30.71 -3.50 10.65
C PRO A 674 31.23 -3.47 12.09
N GLU A 675 31.58 -2.29 12.61
CA GLU A 675 32.04 -2.09 13.98
C GLU A 675 30.95 -2.40 15.03
N ARG A 676 29.68 -2.07 14.75
CA ARG A 676 28.55 -2.37 15.64
C ARG A 676 28.22 -3.85 15.66
N VAL A 677 28.31 -4.50 14.50
CA VAL A 677 28.16 -5.96 14.36
C VAL A 677 29.28 -6.69 15.12
N ALA A 678 30.54 -6.24 14.95
CA ALA A 678 31.68 -6.81 15.64
C ALA A 678 31.57 -6.64 17.17
N LEU A 679 31.26 -5.44 17.65
CA LEU A 679 31.09 -5.15 19.08
C LEU A 679 30.01 -6.05 19.70
N THR A 680 28.86 -6.20 19.04
CA THR A 680 27.78 -7.08 19.53
C THR A 680 28.22 -8.54 19.54
N THR A 681 28.78 -9.03 18.43
CA THR A 681 29.20 -10.43 18.28
C THR A 681 30.28 -10.80 19.30
N GLU A 682 31.30 -9.96 19.46
CA GLU A 682 32.39 -10.18 20.41
C GLU A 682 31.93 -10.10 21.86
N THR A 683 30.99 -9.20 22.17
CA THR A 683 30.39 -9.12 23.52
C THR A 683 29.64 -10.40 23.85
N LEU A 684 28.87 -10.95 22.90
CA LEU A 684 28.13 -12.20 23.15
C LEU A 684 29.05 -13.42 23.24
N ALA A 685 30.07 -13.50 22.38
CA ALA A 685 30.97 -14.66 22.30
C ALA A 685 32.09 -14.66 23.34
N THR A 686 32.67 -13.50 23.65
CA THR A 686 33.82 -13.32 24.54
C THR A 686 33.63 -12.06 25.40
N PRO A 687 32.65 -12.04 26.31
CA PRO A 687 32.32 -10.84 27.07
C PRO A 687 33.49 -10.38 27.95
N THR A 688 33.69 -9.07 28.04
CA THR A 688 34.61 -8.43 28.99
C THR A 688 33.91 -7.22 29.63
N PRO A 689 34.30 -6.80 30.86
CA PRO A 689 33.77 -5.59 31.47
C PRO A 689 33.90 -4.35 30.57
N ASP A 690 35.01 -4.21 29.84
CA ASP A 690 35.25 -3.09 28.93
C ASP A 690 34.28 -3.05 27.76
N ARG A 691 33.99 -4.21 27.14
CA ARG A 691 33.02 -4.28 26.03
C ARG A 691 31.61 -3.94 26.49
N LEU A 692 31.21 -4.40 27.67
CA LEU A 692 29.90 -4.09 28.26
C LEU A 692 29.78 -2.61 28.65
N ARG A 693 30.84 -2.01 29.20
CA ARG A 693 30.91 -0.56 29.43
C ARG A 693 30.79 0.21 28.14
N ARG A 694 31.52 -0.20 27.09
CA ARG A 694 31.45 0.44 25.78
C ARG A 694 30.04 0.43 25.18
N LEU A 695 29.33 -0.70 25.25
CA LEU A 695 27.94 -0.77 24.81
C LEU A 695 27.03 0.21 25.56
N ARG A 696 27.20 0.33 26.87
CA ARG A 696 26.42 1.23 27.73
C ARG A 696 26.76 2.70 27.49
N ASP A 697 28.06 3.03 27.52
CA ASP A 697 28.53 4.40 27.60
C ASP A 697 28.61 5.08 26.22
N GLU A 698 28.87 4.33 25.14
CA GLU A 698 28.95 4.90 23.77
C GLU A 698 27.60 4.85 23.02
N TYR A 699 26.74 3.89 23.34
CA TYR A 699 25.52 3.61 22.55
C TYR A 699 24.24 3.50 23.39
N ASP A 700 24.30 3.81 24.69
CA ASP A 700 23.18 3.76 25.63
C ASP A 700 22.49 2.37 25.67
N VAL A 701 23.24 1.31 25.39
CA VAL A 701 22.70 -0.06 25.43
C VAL A 701 22.46 -0.46 26.87
N ARG A 702 21.20 -0.74 27.18
CA ARG A 702 20.77 -1.24 28.49
C ARG A 702 20.56 -2.75 28.50
N TRP A 703 20.11 -3.30 27.37
CA TRP A 703 19.70 -4.69 27.27
C TRP A 703 20.52 -5.46 26.25
N LEU A 704 20.88 -6.70 26.58
CA LEU A 704 21.36 -7.68 25.60
C LEU A 704 20.24 -8.67 25.32
N TYR A 705 19.88 -8.82 24.04
CA TYR A 705 19.02 -9.90 23.57
C TYR A 705 19.89 -10.90 22.81
N ALA A 706 20.20 -12.04 23.43
CA ALA A 706 21.17 -12.99 22.90
C ALA A 706 20.49 -14.29 22.48
N ASP A 707 20.44 -14.60 21.18
CA ASP A 707 19.97 -15.90 20.69
C ASP A 707 21.16 -16.80 20.29
N ALA A 708 21.28 -17.95 20.95
CA ALA A 708 22.31 -18.95 20.66
C ALA A 708 22.11 -19.69 19.32
N ARG A 709 21.01 -19.46 18.59
CA ARG A 709 20.85 -19.85 17.17
C ARG A 709 21.73 -18.99 16.27
N ASP A 710 21.83 -17.71 16.59
CA ASP A 710 22.45 -16.68 15.76
C ASP A 710 23.93 -16.46 16.09
N GLY A 711 24.51 -17.28 16.97
CA GLY A 711 25.93 -17.19 17.30
C GLY A 711 26.27 -17.78 18.65
N THR A 712 27.52 -17.62 19.05
CA THR A 712 27.99 -18.05 20.36
C THR A 712 27.52 -17.07 21.44
N VAL A 713 26.88 -17.59 22.48
CA VAL A 713 26.52 -16.85 23.70
C VAL A 713 27.31 -17.46 24.85
N SER A 714 28.28 -16.71 25.39
CA SER A 714 29.15 -17.16 26.46
C SER A 714 28.42 -17.21 27.81
N ALA A 715 28.68 -18.26 28.59
CA ALA A 715 28.19 -18.37 29.96
C ALA A 715 28.82 -17.33 30.90
N GLU A 716 29.96 -16.72 30.52
CA GLU A 716 30.60 -15.67 31.34
C GLU A 716 29.73 -14.39 31.41
N LEU A 717 28.79 -14.19 30.49
CA LEU A 717 27.79 -13.12 30.60
C LEU A 717 26.96 -13.23 31.88
N ASP A 718 26.70 -14.44 32.39
CA ASP A 718 25.95 -14.68 33.62
C ASP A 718 26.67 -14.11 34.87
N ARG A 719 27.97 -13.82 34.76
CA ARG A 719 28.79 -13.18 35.81
C ARG A 719 28.98 -11.68 35.61
N LEU A 720 28.95 -11.22 34.37
CA LEU A 720 29.28 -9.84 34.00
C LEU A 720 28.04 -8.94 33.82
N ALA A 721 26.86 -9.54 33.61
CA ALA A 721 25.59 -8.84 33.45
C ALA A 721 24.47 -9.57 34.19
N THR A 722 23.37 -8.88 34.49
CA THR A 722 22.26 -9.49 35.22
C THR A 722 21.34 -10.23 34.26
N LEU A 723 21.33 -11.57 34.29
CA LEU A 723 20.35 -12.36 33.54
C LEU A 723 18.94 -12.09 34.09
N ARG A 724 18.04 -11.55 33.26
CA ARG A 724 16.65 -11.25 33.66
C ARG A 724 15.64 -12.23 33.10
N HIS A 725 15.92 -12.82 31.94
CA HIS A 725 15.02 -13.78 31.31
C HIS A 725 15.78 -14.79 30.46
N SER A 726 15.29 -16.02 30.41
CA SER A 726 15.82 -17.08 29.54
C SER A 726 14.69 -17.99 29.10
N ILE A 727 14.57 -18.22 27.80
CA ILE A 727 13.60 -19.14 27.21
C ILE A 727 14.17 -19.77 25.94
N GLY A 728 14.11 -21.10 25.86
CA GLY A 728 14.69 -21.83 24.73
C GLY A 728 16.17 -21.51 24.54
N LYS A 729 16.53 -20.95 23.38
CA LYS A 729 17.92 -20.54 23.08
C LYS A 729 18.18 -19.03 23.28
N VAL A 730 17.19 -18.29 23.77
CA VAL A 730 17.29 -16.84 23.99
C VAL A 730 17.56 -16.55 25.46
N ARG A 731 18.51 -15.64 25.72
CA ARG A 731 18.81 -15.07 27.03
C ARG A 731 18.77 -13.54 26.95
N ILE A 732 18.18 -12.91 27.96
CA ILE A 732 18.10 -11.44 28.07
C ILE A 732 18.83 -10.98 29.32
N TYR A 733 19.81 -10.11 29.12
CA TYR A 733 20.61 -9.52 30.19
C TYR A 733 20.36 -8.02 30.32
N ASP A 734 20.40 -7.55 31.55
CA ASP A 734 20.36 -6.13 31.93
C ASP A 734 21.77 -5.69 32.30
N LEU A 735 22.25 -4.63 31.65
CA LEU A 735 23.57 -4.05 31.89
C LEU A 735 23.57 -3.06 33.05
N GLY A 736 22.39 -2.68 33.57
CA GLY A 736 22.22 -1.64 34.58
C GLY A 736 22.25 -0.24 33.99
N GLU A 737 22.13 0.76 34.88
CA GLU A 737 22.37 2.17 34.56
C GLU A 737 23.88 2.49 34.48
#